data_AF-A0A817TM04-F1
#
_entry.id   AF-A0A817TM04-F1
#
_cell.length_a   1.000
_cell.length_b   1.000
_cell.length_c   1.000
_cell.angle_alpha   90.00
_cell.angle_beta   90.00
_cell.angle_gamma   90.00
#
_symmetry.space_group_name_H-M   'P 1'
#
loop_
_entity.id
_entity.type
_entity.pdbx_description
1 polymer ?
#
loop_
_entity_poly.entity_id
_entity_poly.type
_entity_poly.pdbx_seq_one_letter_code
_entity_poly.pdbx_strand_id
1 'polypeptide(L)'
;MIEGSTIDLYSQTIITAGPTYGSYKFNVLQHLSAISPYFESNSNGLSPDPPQDCRVNKAIYLVRHGSIYANTYDYNYTIHPFLQRLKHWSREVNFSQSMEFAFLARWTSPITHCTKQVGKLTKSGSLEAFNLGTQLAYRYPHLLYAKRHSSFKIWASKSDRTQKSARMLLTGLYGSQNTLGQVINISEGKKRGANTLTPKETCPRFQNSWGAPEAHAWLRKYTKPIVVRLNVRNPGFNLSANDVLAMQQLCGYETAIRGSSAFCKIFTPEEWLSFEYYFDIKYYYELSYGNDLSPSLGMPWVVASSDLLNRTTDQDLYISVAHREMPPFILTALGLYNDTNTAGVHIINHTFPLDQINYRRIWKSSEFIPFLGRVALERLDCTSTVYNGSFVRILINSAPKPLPGLLACTLAHHYNLRRRELSTEQEDNQQQGPPTTIMTDPVARAFESIKTFHGTAQDNSRDWCDRAEIIFNALNINDGDRLARIAIKFEDTAFDWYRNNPVLYTTWLAFREAFQRAFPPPERTQNRHLLSEQINQRKQGPDESVHDYYYSLDKLCRDYDPKMSPIDKTIKLVCGLRDELKEKILPLNVQTPEEFMTQAKNFESSEKVMAQHRKQNVSLELPDPTYYFESNGYSTVAATQPHPQPYYQQYRKNNYQQHQPNYHQQHRQNFQQNYQQKNTNKLIIKITMDHMFNNHHKQQVIFHNFNKIMAK
;
A
#
# COMPACT_ATOMS: atom_id res chain seq x y z
N MET A 1 -54.02 7.48 77.82
CA MET A 1 -53.37 6.89 79.01
C MET A 1 -52.31 5.95 78.49
N ILE A 2 -51.05 6.41 78.48
CA ILE A 2 -50.01 6.10 79.51
C ILE A 2 -49.30 4.83 79.07
N GLU A 3 -47.98 4.68 78.93
CA GLU A 3 -46.74 5.44 79.12
C GLU A 3 -45.67 4.50 78.49
N GLY A 4 -44.55 4.91 77.91
CA GLY A 4 -43.66 5.97 78.36
C GLY A 4 -42.68 5.43 79.40
N SER A 5 -41.60 4.75 78.99
CA SER A 5 -40.35 4.73 79.77
C SER A 5 -39.16 4.31 78.92
N THR A 6 -38.59 5.33 78.28
CA THR A 6 -37.20 5.43 77.84
C THR A 6 -36.24 5.36 79.04
N ILE A 7 -35.17 4.57 78.93
CA ILE A 7 -33.86 4.92 79.49
C ILE A 7 -32.81 4.61 78.41
N ASP A 8 -32.23 5.67 77.88
CA ASP A 8 -30.98 5.67 77.11
C ASP A 8 -29.79 5.32 78.01
N LEU A 9 -28.75 4.71 77.44
CA LEU A 9 -27.42 5.33 77.27
C LEU A 9 -26.37 4.31 76.75
N TYR A 10 -25.87 4.60 75.54
CA TYR A 10 -24.59 4.23 74.92
C TYR A 10 -24.16 2.75 74.79
N SER A 11 -24.25 2.22 73.56
CA SER A 11 -23.15 1.43 73.00
C SER A 11 -23.07 1.62 71.48
N GLN A 12 -21.85 1.81 71.00
CA GLN A 12 -21.47 2.20 69.64
C GLN A 12 -21.91 1.17 68.59
N THR A 13 -22.57 1.65 67.54
CA THR A 13 -22.88 0.88 66.33
C THR A 13 -21.59 0.63 65.54
N ILE A 14 -21.10 -0.61 65.56
CA ILE A 14 -20.10 -1.06 64.58
C ILE A 14 -20.84 -1.25 63.24
N ILE A 15 -20.58 -0.35 62.30
CA ILE A 15 -20.94 -0.52 60.89
C ILE A 15 -19.99 -1.58 60.31
N THR A 16 -20.47 -2.78 60.06
CA THR A 16 -19.80 -3.72 59.14
C THR A 16 -20.51 -3.70 57.80
N ALA A 17 -20.06 -2.82 56.89
CA ALA A 17 -20.33 -2.96 55.47
C ALA A 17 -19.19 -3.78 54.85
N GLY A 18 -19.45 -5.03 54.51
CA GLY A 18 -18.62 -5.84 53.61
C GLY A 18 -19.38 -6.07 52.30
N PRO A 19 -18.79 -5.79 51.12
CA PRO A 19 -19.45 -6.08 49.85
C PRO A 19 -19.44 -7.59 49.58
N THR A 20 -20.60 -8.12 49.16
CA THR A 20 -20.77 -9.49 48.67
C THR A 20 -19.92 -9.70 47.42
N TYR A 21 -18.87 -10.52 47.52
CA TYR A 21 -18.11 -11.02 46.36
C TYR A 21 -19.03 -11.90 45.50
N GLY A 22 -19.54 -11.37 44.38
CA GLY A 22 -20.13 -12.19 43.33
C GLY A 22 -19.07 -13.13 42.74
N SER A 23 -19.42 -14.41 42.53
CA SER A 23 -18.49 -15.40 41.96
C SER A 23 -18.20 -15.07 40.47
N TYR A 24 -17.15 -14.31 40.20
CA TYR A 24 -16.69 -14.09 38.83
C TYR A 24 -16.23 -15.42 38.21
N LYS A 25 -16.85 -15.83 37.10
CA LYS A 25 -16.44 -17.01 36.33
C LYS A 25 -15.72 -16.56 35.07
N PHE A 26 -14.43 -16.87 34.97
CA PHE A 26 -13.61 -16.54 33.80
C PHE A 26 -14.20 -17.18 32.53
N ASN A 27 -14.51 -16.36 31.53
CA ASN A 27 -15.02 -16.82 30.23
C ASN A 27 -13.93 -16.70 29.17
N VAL A 28 -13.32 -17.84 28.82
CA VAL A 28 -12.28 -17.92 27.78
C VAL A 28 -12.70 -17.20 26.50
N LEU A 29 -13.96 -17.35 26.07
CA LEU A 29 -14.44 -16.81 24.79
C LEU A 29 -14.44 -15.28 24.73
N GLN A 30 -14.32 -14.58 25.87
CA GLN A 30 -14.17 -13.13 25.94
C GLN A 30 -12.71 -12.67 25.96
N HIS A 31 -11.75 -13.60 26.01
CA HIS A 31 -10.30 -13.33 26.07
C HIS A 31 -9.56 -13.88 24.85
N LEU A 32 -10.25 -14.01 23.71
CA LEU A 32 -9.68 -14.53 22.47
C LEU A 32 -9.36 -13.43 21.44
N SER A 33 -9.34 -12.15 21.84
CA SER A 33 -9.06 -11.03 20.95
C SER A 33 -9.91 -11.08 19.66
N ALA A 34 -9.30 -10.98 18.48
CA ALA A 34 -9.94 -10.95 17.18
C ALA A 34 -10.60 -12.28 16.75
N ILE A 35 -10.46 -13.36 17.52
CA ILE A 35 -11.15 -14.63 17.24
C ILE A 35 -12.19 -14.95 18.32
N SER A 36 -12.48 -14.00 19.21
CA SER A 36 -13.62 -14.07 20.13
C SER A 36 -14.93 -14.08 19.34
N PRO A 37 -15.90 -14.94 19.70
CA PRO A 37 -17.30 -14.70 19.36
C PRO A 37 -17.74 -13.30 19.80
N TYR A 38 -18.78 -12.76 19.18
CA TYR A 38 -19.32 -11.46 19.59
C TYR A 38 -19.73 -11.47 21.07
N PHE A 39 -19.32 -10.44 21.80
CA PHE A 39 -19.86 -10.08 23.11
C PHE A 39 -19.94 -8.55 23.23
N GLU A 40 -20.79 -8.07 24.14
CA GLU A 40 -20.92 -6.63 24.36
C GLU A 40 -19.73 -6.10 25.17
N SER A 41 -19.21 -4.93 24.78
CA SER A 41 -18.11 -4.32 25.51
C SER A 41 -18.57 -3.85 26.89
N ASN A 42 -17.64 -3.74 27.83
CA ASN A 42 -17.91 -3.12 29.13
C ASN A 42 -18.42 -1.68 28.95
N SER A 43 -19.65 -1.41 29.39
CA SER A 43 -20.28 -0.09 29.28
C SER A 43 -19.88 0.90 30.37
N ASN A 44 -19.10 0.47 31.38
CA ASN A 44 -18.79 1.25 32.57
C ASN A 44 -20.06 1.82 33.26
N GLY A 45 -21.16 1.04 33.24
CA GLY A 45 -22.44 1.42 33.82
C GLY A 45 -23.32 2.32 32.95
N LEU A 46 -22.89 2.68 31.73
CA LEU A 46 -23.70 3.47 30.80
C LEU A 46 -24.73 2.60 30.08
N SER A 47 -25.96 3.11 29.94
CA SER A 47 -27.02 2.42 29.19
C SER A 47 -26.85 2.61 27.67
N PRO A 48 -27.01 1.54 26.87
CA PRO A 48 -27.03 1.65 25.41
C PRO A 48 -28.29 2.36 24.89
N ASP A 49 -29.35 2.46 25.67
CA ASP A 49 -30.58 3.12 25.25
C ASP A 49 -30.40 4.63 25.18
N PRO A 50 -31.13 5.33 24.28
CA PRO A 50 -31.14 6.79 24.27
C PRO A 50 -31.53 7.32 25.66
N PRO A 51 -30.90 8.39 26.17
CA PRO A 51 -31.35 9.03 27.40
C PRO A 51 -32.82 9.44 27.30
N GLN A 52 -33.45 9.66 28.46
CA GLN A 52 -34.81 10.18 28.52
C GLN A 52 -34.91 11.50 27.73
N ASP A 53 -36.03 11.72 27.06
CA ASP A 53 -36.29 12.89 26.20
C ASP A 53 -35.36 13.05 24.99
N CYS A 54 -34.53 12.05 24.69
CA CYS A 54 -33.69 11.98 23.50
C CYS A 54 -34.18 10.90 22.53
N ARG A 55 -34.12 11.21 21.22
CA ARG A 55 -34.43 10.27 20.15
C ARG A 55 -33.28 10.18 19.17
N VAL A 56 -32.91 8.96 18.78
CA VAL A 56 -31.95 8.75 17.70
C VAL A 56 -32.62 9.10 16.37
N ASN A 57 -32.08 10.06 15.62
CA ASN A 57 -32.63 10.47 14.32
C ASN A 57 -31.78 9.99 13.13
N LYS A 58 -30.52 9.59 13.37
CA LYS A 58 -29.61 8.98 12.40
C LYS A 58 -28.64 8.03 13.11
N ALA A 59 -28.26 6.95 12.44
CA ALA A 59 -27.29 6.00 12.93
C ALA A 59 -26.38 5.49 11.81
N ILE A 60 -25.08 5.40 12.10
CA ILE A 60 -24.05 4.95 11.15
C ILE A 60 -23.22 3.87 11.82
N TYR A 61 -23.17 2.69 11.21
CA TYR A 61 -22.47 1.51 11.71
C TYR A 61 -21.33 1.13 10.78
N LEU A 62 -20.16 0.87 11.38
CA LEU A 62 -19.14 0.00 10.80
C LEU A 62 -19.16 -1.34 11.54
N VAL A 63 -19.32 -2.42 10.80
CA VAL A 63 -19.42 -3.79 11.31
C VAL A 63 -18.32 -4.64 10.70
N ARG A 64 -17.59 -5.40 11.51
CA ARG A 64 -16.68 -6.44 11.04
C ARG A 64 -17.50 -7.63 10.50
N HIS A 65 -16.99 -8.33 9.48
CA HIS A 65 -17.57 -9.62 9.08
C HIS A 65 -17.74 -10.60 10.27
N GLY A 66 -18.65 -11.56 10.10
CA GLY A 66 -18.89 -12.59 11.11
C GLY A 66 -17.84 -13.67 11.20
N SER A 67 -18.09 -14.62 12.10
CA SER A 67 -17.24 -15.77 12.37
C SER A 67 -16.80 -16.49 11.10
N ILE A 68 -15.50 -16.71 10.95
CA ILE A 68 -14.89 -17.42 9.81
C ILE A 68 -14.22 -18.71 10.26
N TYR A 69 -13.94 -19.63 9.33
CA TYR A 69 -13.29 -20.91 9.66
C TYR A 69 -11.87 -20.73 10.21
N ALA A 70 -11.07 -19.90 9.53
CA ALA A 70 -9.76 -19.44 10.00
C ALA A 70 -9.33 -18.24 9.15
N ASN A 71 -8.59 -17.30 9.73
CA ASN A 71 -7.84 -16.34 8.94
C ASN A 71 -6.74 -17.06 8.14
N THR A 72 -6.48 -16.64 6.90
CA THR A 72 -5.46 -17.26 6.03
C THR A 72 -4.07 -17.25 6.65
N TYR A 73 -3.67 -16.15 7.31
CA TYR A 73 -2.37 -16.05 7.95
C TYR A 73 -2.25 -17.00 9.14
N ASP A 74 -3.20 -16.94 10.08
CA ASP A 74 -3.23 -17.82 11.25
C ASP A 74 -3.27 -19.30 10.84
N TYR A 75 -4.03 -19.63 9.78
CA TYR A 75 -4.07 -20.99 9.26
C TYR A 75 -2.70 -21.41 8.70
N ASN A 76 -2.12 -20.63 7.78
CA ASN A 76 -0.91 -21.04 7.07
C ASN A 76 0.32 -21.12 7.97
N TYR A 77 0.47 -20.19 8.92
CA TYR A 77 1.70 -20.05 9.70
C TYR A 77 1.61 -20.64 11.11
N THR A 78 0.42 -20.97 11.60
CA THR A 78 0.25 -21.46 12.97
C THR A 78 -0.56 -22.76 13.03
N ILE A 79 -1.79 -22.77 12.52
CA ILE A 79 -2.69 -23.94 12.64
C ILE A 79 -2.24 -25.09 11.74
N HIS A 80 -1.95 -24.84 10.47
CA HIS A 80 -1.59 -25.89 9.51
C HIS A 80 -0.30 -26.62 9.90
N PRO A 81 0.81 -25.95 10.29
CA PRO A 81 1.98 -26.63 10.83
C PRO A 81 1.65 -27.52 12.05
N PHE A 82 0.82 -27.04 12.97
CA PHE A 82 0.38 -27.83 14.11
C PHE A 82 -0.43 -29.06 13.68
N LEU A 83 -1.34 -28.94 12.70
CA LEU A 83 -2.08 -30.09 12.15
C LEU A 83 -1.14 -31.14 11.51
N GLN A 84 -0.06 -30.70 10.86
CA GLN A 84 0.95 -31.61 10.33
C GLN A 84 1.69 -32.36 11.44
N ARG A 85 2.03 -31.66 12.53
CA ARG A 85 2.64 -32.29 13.72
C ARG A 85 1.69 -33.26 14.41
N LEU A 86 0.41 -32.92 14.56
CA LEU A 86 -0.61 -33.83 15.08
C LEU A 86 -0.67 -35.14 14.28
N LYS A 87 -0.63 -35.06 12.94
CA LYS A 87 -0.61 -36.24 12.06
C LYS A 87 0.64 -37.10 12.24
N HIS A 88 1.77 -36.48 12.59
CA HIS A 88 3.00 -37.19 12.87
C HIS A 88 2.91 -37.89 14.25
N TRP A 89 2.55 -37.16 15.30
CA TRP A 89 2.39 -37.71 16.64
C TRP A 89 1.33 -38.80 16.73
N SER A 90 0.28 -38.77 15.90
CA SER A 90 -0.72 -39.84 15.89
C SER A 90 -0.16 -41.21 15.48
N ARG A 91 1.06 -41.27 14.95
CA ARG A 91 1.77 -42.52 14.61
C ARG A 91 2.70 -42.99 15.72
N GLU A 92 3.10 -42.09 16.62
CA GLU A 92 4.15 -42.33 17.63
C GLU A 92 3.59 -42.34 19.06
N VAL A 93 2.48 -41.63 19.28
CA VAL A 93 1.88 -41.42 20.58
C VAL A 93 0.43 -41.90 20.56
N ASN A 94 0.06 -42.73 21.54
CA ASN A 94 -1.34 -43.08 21.76
C ASN A 94 -2.06 -41.92 22.45
N PHE A 95 -2.77 -41.10 21.68
CA PHE A 95 -3.49 -39.95 22.20
C PHE A 95 -4.45 -40.28 23.34
N SER A 96 -5.08 -41.45 23.35
CA SER A 96 -6.05 -41.81 24.40
C SER A 96 -5.43 -41.96 25.80
N GLN A 97 -4.11 -42.13 25.87
CA GLN A 97 -3.35 -42.22 27.12
C GLN A 97 -2.72 -40.88 27.53
N SER A 98 -2.82 -39.85 26.69
CA SER A 98 -2.34 -38.50 26.99
C SER A 98 -3.27 -37.82 28.01
N MET A 99 -2.71 -37.01 28.90
CA MET A 99 -3.48 -36.34 29.96
C MET A 99 -4.37 -35.23 29.36
N GLU A 100 -3.80 -34.10 28.99
CA GLU A 100 -4.55 -32.97 28.41
C GLU A 100 -5.03 -33.26 26.98
N PHE A 101 -4.43 -34.25 26.30
CA PHE A 101 -4.68 -34.52 24.88
C PHE A 101 -5.48 -35.79 24.58
N ALA A 102 -6.07 -36.45 25.59
CA ALA A 102 -6.94 -37.64 25.43
C ALA A 102 -8.00 -37.48 24.32
N PHE A 103 -8.60 -36.29 24.24
CA PHE A 103 -9.65 -35.99 23.27
C PHE A 103 -9.17 -36.08 21.81
N LEU A 104 -7.86 -35.95 21.55
CA LEU A 104 -7.30 -36.02 20.20
C LEU A 104 -7.52 -37.39 19.54
N ALA A 105 -7.71 -38.45 20.33
CA ALA A 105 -8.00 -39.80 19.82
C ALA A 105 -9.30 -39.86 18.97
N ARG A 106 -10.23 -38.94 19.23
CA ARG A 106 -11.51 -38.82 18.49
C ARG A 106 -11.66 -37.48 17.78
N TRP A 107 -10.69 -36.60 17.93
CA TRP A 107 -10.75 -35.26 17.37
C TRP A 107 -10.40 -35.28 15.88
N THR A 108 -11.11 -34.45 15.11
CA THR A 108 -10.78 -34.18 13.72
C THR A 108 -10.72 -32.68 13.51
N SER A 109 -9.86 -32.21 12.60
CA SER A 109 -9.78 -30.78 12.27
C SER A 109 -11.16 -30.23 11.90
N PRO A 110 -11.60 -29.09 12.47
CA PRO A 110 -12.83 -28.42 12.05
C PRO A 110 -12.71 -27.82 10.64
N ILE A 111 -11.48 -27.73 10.11
CA ILE A 111 -11.17 -27.32 8.74
C ILE A 111 -10.77 -28.58 7.96
N THR A 112 -11.72 -29.11 7.19
CA THR A 112 -11.56 -30.35 6.40
C THR A 112 -11.17 -30.08 4.96
N HIS A 113 -11.49 -28.90 4.43
CA HIS A 113 -11.23 -28.49 3.06
C HIS A 113 -10.65 -27.09 3.03
N CYS A 114 -9.33 -26.97 3.21
CA CYS A 114 -8.65 -25.68 3.40
C CYS A 114 -8.93 -24.67 2.27
N THR A 115 -8.90 -25.09 1.01
CA THR A 115 -9.16 -24.24 -0.17
C THR A 115 -10.60 -23.71 -0.24
N LYS A 116 -11.55 -24.43 0.36
CA LYS A 116 -12.98 -24.07 0.35
C LYS A 116 -13.44 -23.38 1.63
N GLN A 117 -12.69 -23.51 2.74
CA GLN A 117 -13.12 -23.05 4.06
C GLN A 117 -12.29 -21.90 4.61
N VAL A 118 -10.96 -21.91 4.44
CA VAL A 118 -10.09 -20.87 5.01
C VAL A 118 -10.47 -19.49 4.45
N GLY A 119 -10.61 -18.51 5.34
CA GLY A 119 -11.05 -17.15 5.02
C GLY A 119 -12.55 -17.01 4.70
N LYS A 120 -13.34 -18.09 4.73
CA LYS A 120 -14.78 -18.07 4.43
C LYS A 120 -15.63 -17.94 5.70
N LEU A 121 -16.82 -17.35 5.52
CA LEU A 121 -17.82 -17.23 6.57
C LEU A 121 -18.35 -18.60 7.00
N THR A 122 -18.50 -18.81 8.30
CA THR A 122 -19.11 -20.02 8.90
C THR A 122 -20.63 -19.91 8.94
N LYS A 123 -21.31 -21.01 9.28
CA LYS A 123 -22.77 -21.00 9.47
C LYS A 123 -23.17 -20.10 10.64
N SER A 124 -22.45 -20.18 11.76
CA SER A 124 -22.60 -19.29 12.92
C SER A 124 -22.35 -17.83 12.52
N GLY A 125 -21.31 -17.55 11.73
CA GLY A 125 -21.04 -16.19 11.22
C GLY A 125 -22.18 -15.60 10.39
N SER A 126 -22.85 -16.42 9.58
CA SER A 126 -24.08 -16.00 8.86
C SER A 126 -25.23 -15.71 9.83
N LEU A 127 -25.43 -16.57 10.84
CA LEU A 127 -26.46 -16.39 11.86
C LEU A 127 -26.22 -15.14 12.73
N GLU A 128 -24.98 -14.89 13.13
CA GLU A 128 -24.55 -13.69 13.86
C GLU A 128 -24.92 -12.42 13.08
N ALA A 129 -24.60 -12.39 11.78
CA ALA A 129 -24.91 -11.25 10.91
C ALA A 129 -26.41 -11.06 10.73
N PHE A 130 -27.17 -12.14 10.53
CA PHE A 130 -28.63 -12.12 10.45
C PHE A 130 -29.24 -11.56 11.75
N ASN A 131 -28.82 -12.08 12.90
CA ASN A 131 -29.31 -11.65 14.21
C ASN A 131 -29.02 -10.16 14.46
N LEU A 132 -27.85 -9.66 14.04
CA LEU A 132 -27.57 -8.23 14.10
C LEU A 132 -28.55 -7.42 13.23
N GLY A 133 -28.83 -7.88 12.02
CA GLY A 133 -29.84 -7.23 11.16
C GLY A 133 -31.19 -7.12 11.86
N THR A 134 -31.65 -8.21 12.48
CA THR A 134 -32.91 -8.23 13.24
C THR A 134 -32.86 -7.28 14.44
N GLN A 135 -31.77 -7.26 15.21
CA GLN A 135 -31.59 -6.34 16.33
C GLN A 135 -31.67 -4.87 15.89
N LEU A 136 -31.03 -4.51 14.77
CA LEU A 136 -31.08 -3.16 14.23
C LEU A 136 -32.46 -2.77 13.70
N ALA A 137 -33.22 -3.70 13.14
CA ALA A 137 -34.60 -3.47 12.72
C ALA A 137 -35.52 -3.17 13.92
N TYR A 138 -35.34 -3.88 15.04
CA TYR A 138 -36.06 -3.60 16.29
C TYR A 138 -35.62 -2.28 16.94
N ARG A 139 -34.32 -1.95 16.84
CA ARG A 139 -33.77 -0.74 17.47
C ARG A 139 -34.11 0.54 16.72
N TYR A 140 -34.17 0.49 15.38
CA TYR A 140 -34.39 1.68 14.54
C TYR A 140 -35.51 1.51 13.51
N PRO A 141 -36.72 1.07 13.91
CA PRO A 141 -37.82 0.89 12.95
C PRO A 141 -38.14 2.19 12.22
N HIS A 142 -38.06 3.34 12.92
CA HIS A 142 -38.31 4.64 12.33
C HIS A 142 -37.22 5.10 11.35
N LEU A 143 -35.96 4.69 11.52
CA LEU A 143 -34.89 5.06 10.56
C LEU A 143 -34.95 4.18 9.30
N LEU A 144 -35.39 2.93 9.47
CA LEU A 144 -35.44 1.95 8.38
C LEU A 144 -36.64 2.19 7.44
N TYR A 145 -37.78 2.64 7.97
CA TYR A 145 -39.03 2.73 7.23
C TYR A 145 -39.52 4.16 6.93
N ALA A 146 -38.85 5.21 7.41
CA ALA A 146 -39.31 6.59 7.17
C ALA A 146 -39.19 7.03 5.69
N LYS A 147 -38.26 6.46 4.92
CA LYS A 147 -37.92 6.93 3.55
C LYS A 147 -38.05 5.81 2.51
N ARG A 148 -39.26 5.25 2.36
CA ARG A 148 -39.58 4.09 1.49
C ARG A 148 -39.40 4.31 -0.02
N HIS A 149 -38.97 5.48 -0.46
CA HIS A 149 -38.88 5.82 -1.89
C HIS A 149 -37.57 5.35 -2.56
N SER A 150 -36.59 4.83 -1.80
CA SER A 150 -35.31 4.34 -2.34
C SER A 150 -34.95 2.94 -1.82
N SER A 151 -34.21 2.16 -2.62
CA SER A 151 -33.67 0.87 -2.19
C SER A 151 -32.58 1.07 -1.15
N PHE A 152 -32.77 0.52 0.06
CA PHE A 152 -31.85 0.62 1.20
C PHE A 152 -30.46 0.06 0.87
N LYS A 153 -29.40 0.72 1.32
CA LYS A 153 -28.03 0.33 0.94
C LYS A 153 -27.19 -0.07 2.15
N ILE A 154 -26.52 -1.22 2.03
CA ILE A 154 -25.42 -1.65 2.89
C ILE A 154 -24.15 -1.65 2.07
N TRP A 155 -23.07 -1.06 2.56
CA TRP A 155 -21.76 -1.11 1.90
C TRP A 155 -20.95 -2.27 2.45
N ALA A 156 -20.24 -3.00 1.58
CA ALA A 156 -19.36 -4.09 2.01
C ALA A 156 -18.05 -4.03 1.24
N SER A 157 -16.92 -4.26 1.91
CA SER A 157 -15.66 -4.47 1.20
C SER A 157 -15.77 -5.70 0.28
N LYS A 158 -15.01 -5.76 -0.82
CA LYS A 158 -15.16 -6.79 -1.87
C LYS A 158 -14.51 -8.14 -1.52
N SER A 159 -14.64 -8.61 -0.28
CA SER A 159 -14.29 -9.98 0.10
C SER A 159 -15.53 -10.86 0.25
N ASP A 160 -15.39 -12.17 0.02
CA ASP A 160 -16.53 -13.10 0.11
C ASP A 160 -17.21 -13.08 1.49
N ARG A 161 -16.42 -13.03 2.57
CA ARG A 161 -16.92 -13.06 3.96
C ARG A 161 -17.67 -11.78 4.35
N THR A 162 -17.19 -10.61 3.91
CA THR A 162 -17.83 -9.31 4.20
C THR A 162 -19.12 -9.17 3.40
N GLN A 163 -19.12 -9.52 2.12
CA GLN A 163 -20.33 -9.50 1.30
C GLN A 163 -21.41 -10.47 1.78
N LYS A 164 -21.04 -11.70 2.18
CA LYS A 164 -21.98 -12.67 2.75
C LYS A 164 -22.53 -12.18 4.09
N SER A 165 -21.69 -11.62 4.95
CA SER A 165 -22.16 -11.01 6.21
C SER A 165 -23.14 -9.86 5.95
N ALA A 166 -22.83 -8.96 5.01
CA ALA A 166 -23.72 -7.86 4.63
C ALA A 166 -25.06 -8.36 4.06
N ARG A 167 -25.03 -9.40 3.23
CA ARG A 167 -26.27 -10.03 2.70
C ARG A 167 -27.11 -10.63 3.82
N MET A 168 -26.50 -11.34 4.78
CA MET A 168 -27.22 -11.92 5.90
C MET A 168 -27.77 -10.87 6.86
N LEU A 169 -27.03 -9.78 7.09
CA LEU A 169 -27.51 -8.62 7.83
C LEU A 169 -28.71 -7.99 7.14
N LEU A 170 -28.65 -7.80 5.81
CA LEU A 170 -29.78 -7.27 5.03
C LEU A 170 -31.01 -8.16 5.15
N THR A 171 -30.85 -9.49 5.07
CA THR A 171 -31.94 -10.45 5.30
C THR A 171 -32.49 -10.36 6.72
N GLY A 172 -31.65 -10.10 7.72
CA GLY A 172 -32.11 -9.87 9.09
C GLY A 172 -32.93 -8.57 9.26
N LEU A 173 -32.61 -7.53 8.48
CA LEU A 173 -33.30 -6.23 8.53
C LEU A 173 -34.71 -6.26 7.91
N TYR A 174 -34.86 -6.93 6.76
CA TYR A 174 -36.11 -6.90 5.96
C TYR A 174 -36.80 -8.27 5.82
N GLY A 175 -36.24 -9.33 6.42
CA GLY A 175 -36.70 -10.69 6.19
C GLY A 175 -36.39 -11.19 4.78
N SER A 176 -37.20 -12.12 4.27
CA SER A 176 -37.04 -12.70 2.93
C SER A 176 -37.38 -11.73 1.78
N GLN A 177 -37.91 -10.54 2.08
CA GLN A 177 -38.24 -9.50 1.10
C GLN A 177 -37.00 -8.70 0.67
N ASN A 178 -36.03 -9.41 0.09
CA ASN A 178 -34.71 -8.89 -0.27
C ASN A 178 -34.73 -7.93 -1.48
N THR A 179 -35.90 -7.54 -1.98
CA THR A 179 -36.08 -6.54 -3.04
C THR A 179 -36.00 -5.10 -2.53
N LEU A 180 -36.09 -4.90 -1.20
CA LEU A 180 -36.11 -3.57 -0.56
C LEU A 180 -34.72 -2.98 -0.29
N GLY A 181 -33.64 -3.77 -0.45
CA GLY A 181 -32.29 -3.27 -0.25
C GLY A 181 -31.24 -4.01 -1.06
N GLN A 182 -30.03 -3.43 -1.09
CA GLN A 182 -28.92 -3.92 -1.88
C GLN A 182 -27.60 -3.80 -1.13
N VAL A 183 -26.68 -4.73 -1.43
CA VAL A 183 -25.29 -4.68 -0.95
C VAL A 183 -24.41 -4.02 -2.01
N ILE A 184 -23.86 -2.86 -1.68
CA ILE A 184 -22.92 -2.11 -2.49
C ILE A 184 -21.50 -2.62 -2.24
N ASN A 185 -20.87 -3.17 -3.26
CA ASN A 185 -19.53 -3.73 -3.16
C ASN A 185 -18.46 -2.65 -3.37
N ILE A 186 -17.63 -2.43 -2.34
CA ILE A 186 -16.48 -1.52 -2.37
C ILE A 186 -15.21 -2.32 -2.63
N SER A 187 -14.58 -2.07 -3.78
CA SER A 187 -13.32 -2.73 -4.16
C SER A 187 -12.22 -2.52 -3.12
N GLU A 188 -11.45 -3.58 -2.83
CA GLU A 188 -10.30 -3.54 -1.91
C GLU A 188 -8.99 -3.20 -2.64
N GLY A 189 -9.07 -2.75 -3.90
CA GLY A 189 -7.90 -2.47 -4.73
C GLY A 189 -7.18 -1.17 -4.35
N LYS A 190 -5.86 -1.16 -4.50
CA LYS A 190 -4.96 -0.04 -4.13
C LYS A 190 -5.34 1.32 -4.74
N LYS A 191 -5.98 1.34 -5.91
CA LYS A 191 -6.35 2.57 -6.65
C LYS A 191 -7.50 3.37 -6.02
N ARG A 192 -8.12 2.89 -4.94
CA ARG A 192 -9.27 3.54 -4.31
C ARG A 192 -8.92 4.73 -3.42
N GLY A 193 -7.65 4.86 -3.00
CA GLY A 193 -7.25 5.88 -2.03
C GLY A 193 -8.14 5.85 -0.77
N ALA A 194 -8.52 7.02 -0.27
CA ALA A 194 -9.38 7.15 0.91
C ALA A 194 -10.85 6.68 0.71
N ASN A 195 -11.29 6.46 -0.53
CA ASN A 195 -12.65 6.00 -0.83
C ASN A 195 -12.76 4.46 -0.71
N THR A 196 -12.52 3.93 0.48
CA THR A 196 -12.43 2.49 0.72
C THR A 196 -12.92 2.10 2.11
N LEU A 197 -13.24 0.81 2.28
CA LEU A 197 -13.47 0.16 3.58
C LEU A 197 -12.25 -0.64 4.05
N THR A 198 -11.14 -0.56 3.30
CA THR A 198 -9.88 -1.28 3.55
C THR A 198 -8.67 -0.34 3.36
N PRO A 199 -8.55 0.73 4.17
CA PRO A 199 -7.56 1.78 3.96
C PRO A 199 -6.11 1.29 4.01
N LYS A 200 -5.86 0.20 4.75
CA LYS A 200 -4.54 -0.46 4.76
C LYS A 200 -4.08 -0.95 3.39
N GLU A 201 -5.01 -1.37 2.52
CA GLU A 201 -4.68 -1.86 1.17
C GLU A 201 -4.28 -0.71 0.24
N THR A 202 -4.77 0.50 0.53
CA THR A 202 -4.52 1.70 -0.27
C THR A 202 -3.36 2.55 0.25
N CYS A 203 -2.87 2.30 1.46
CA CYS A 203 -1.77 3.05 2.07
C CYS A 203 -0.44 2.33 1.82
N PRO A 204 0.46 2.84 0.96
CA PRO A 204 1.71 2.14 0.61
C PRO A 204 2.68 1.99 1.78
N ARG A 205 2.59 2.88 2.78
CA ARG A 205 3.45 2.85 3.97
C ARG A 205 3.00 1.83 5.02
N PHE A 206 1.74 1.38 4.98
CA PHE A 206 1.23 0.44 5.97
C PHE A 206 1.81 -0.96 5.72
N GLN A 207 2.31 -1.61 6.77
CA GLN A 207 2.85 -2.97 6.68
C GLN A 207 2.08 -3.92 7.59
N ASN A 208 1.58 -5.03 7.02
CA ASN A 208 0.87 -6.07 7.80
C ASN A 208 1.78 -6.83 8.80
N SER A 209 3.10 -6.60 8.74
CA SER A 209 4.09 -7.21 9.64
C SER A 209 4.29 -6.44 10.95
N TRP A 210 3.79 -5.21 11.05
CA TRP A 210 3.93 -4.40 12.27
C TRP A 210 3.29 -5.07 13.48
N GLY A 211 3.89 -4.88 14.65
CA GLY A 211 3.50 -5.54 15.90
C GLY A 211 3.85 -7.02 15.98
N ALA A 212 4.25 -7.68 14.88
CA ALA A 212 4.64 -9.08 14.93
C ALA A 212 5.92 -9.30 15.76
N PRO A 213 7.03 -8.55 15.59
CA PRO A 213 8.24 -8.75 16.40
C PRO A 213 7.96 -8.65 17.92
N GLU A 214 7.18 -7.65 18.32
CA GLU A 214 6.80 -7.36 19.70
C GLU A 214 5.95 -8.49 20.28
N ALA A 215 4.91 -8.91 19.53
CA ALA A 215 4.05 -10.02 19.93
C ALA A 215 4.86 -11.32 20.05
N HIS A 216 5.78 -11.61 19.12
CA HIS A 216 6.60 -12.83 19.18
C HIS A 216 7.60 -12.80 20.36
N ALA A 217 8.06 -11.63 20.79
CA ALA A 217 8.87 -11.52 22.01
C ALA A 217 8.07 -11.97 23.23
N TRP A 218 6.83 -11.50 23.36
CA TRP A 218 5.93 -11.95 24.41
C TRP A 218 5.57 -13.44 24.28
N LEU A 219 5.31 -13.93 23.06
CA LEU A 219 5.01 -15.34 22.79
C LEU A 219 6.06 -16.28 23.36
N ARG A 220 7.35 -16.00 23.09
CA ARG A 220 8.46 -16.82 23.61
C ARG A 220 8.49 -16.82 25.14
N LYS A 221 8.11 -15.71 25.78
CA LYS A 221 8.11 -15.60 27.24
C LYS A 221 6.95 -16.36 27.87
N TYR A 222 5.71 -16.07 27.50
CA TYR A 222 4.54 -16.63 28.19
C TYR A 222 4.35 -18.12 27.90
N THR A 223 4.74 -18.61 26.72
CA THR A 223 4.58 -20.02 26.37
C THR A 223 5.62 -20.93 26.98
N LYS A 224 6.78 -20.40 27.41
CA LYS A 224 7.88 -21.20 27.99
C LYS A 224 7.40 -22.09 29.16
N PRO A 225 6.73 -21.57 30.22
CA PRO A 225 6.21 -22.43 31.30
C PRO A 225 5.10 -23.39 30.83
N ILE A 226 4.28 -22.98 29.85
CA ILE A 226 3.20 -23.81 29.29
C ILE A 226 3.77 -25.03 28.57
N VAL A 227 4.78 -24.80 27.72
CA VAL A 227 5.49 -25.86 26.97
C VAL A 227 6.13 -26.85 27.94
N VAL A 228 6.81 -26.38 28.98
CA VAL A 228 7.41 -27.24 30.01
C VAL A 228 6.34 -28.10 30.68
N ARG A 229 5.24 -27.49 31.15
CA ARG A 229 4.13 -28.22 31.80
C ARG A 229 3.53 -29.29 30.90
N LEU A 230 3.17 -28.91 29.66
CA LEU A 230 2.47 -29.81 28.75
C LEU A 230 3.37 -30.95 28.26
N ASN A 231 4.67 -30.72 28.03
CA ASN A 231 5.60 -31.77 27.63
C ASN A 231 5.90 -32.76 28.76
N VAL A 232 5.97 -32.31 30.02
CA VAL A 232 6.13 -33.20 31.18
C VAL A 232 4.93 -34.13 31.33
N ARG A 233 3.71 -33.62 31.11
CA ARG A 233 2.47 -34.38 31.28
C ARG A 233 2.06 -35.21 30.06
N ASN A 234 2.59 -34.87 28.88
CA ASN A 234 2.29 -35.53 27.62
C ASN A 234 3.61 -35.84 26.89
N PRO A 235 4.38 -36.83 27.39
CA PRO A 235 5.65 -37.21 26.77
C PRO A 235 5.45 -37.65 25.32
N GLY A 236 6.47 -37.42 24.48
CA GLY A 236 6.45 -37.76 23.04
C GLY A 236 5.95 -36.65 22.12
N PHE A 237 5.23 -35.63 22.63
CA PHE A 237 4.79 -34.51 21.79
C PHE A 237 5.93 -33.52 21.46
N ASN A 238 6.82 -33.20 22.41
CA ASN A 238 7.87 -32.19 22.19
C ASN A 238 7.32 -30.87 21.60
N LEU A 239 6.32 -30.32 22.28
CA LEU A 239 5.61 -29.10 21.92
C LEU A 239 6.53 -27.88 21.88
N SER A 240 6.22 -26.95 20.97
CA SER A 240 6.84 -25.63 20.84
C SER A 240 5.86 -24.51 21.22
N ALA A 241 6.38 -23.28 21.31
CA ALA A 241 5.57 -22.07 21.52
C ALA A 241 4.46 -21.90 20.45
N ASN A 242 4.76 -22.24 19.19
CA ASN A 242 3.80 -22.13 18.10
C ASN A 242 2.69 -23.18 18.19
N ASP A 243 2.96 -24.36 18.76
CA ASP A 243 1.92 -25.37 18.99
C ASP A 243 0.96 -24.91 20.09
N VAL A 244 1.47 -24.27 21.15
CA VAL A 244 0.65 -23.63 22.18
C VAL A 244 -0.26 -22.56 21.57
N LEU A 245 0.30 -21.67 20.75
CA LEU A 245 -0.48 -20.65 20.06
C LEU A 245 -1.53 -21.26 19.12
N ALA A 246 -1.19 -22.33 18.40
CA ALA A 246 -2.13 -23.03 17.51
C ALA A 246 -3.29 -23.67 18.27
N MET A 247 -3.02 -24.32 19.41
CA MET A 247 -4.05 -24.87 20.28
C MET A 247 -4.97 -23.76 20.82
N GLN A 248 -4.41 -22.63 21.23
CA GLN A 248 -5.19 -21.49 21.70
C GLN A 248 -6.03 -20.86 20.59
N GLN A 249 -5.50 -20.73 19.37
CA GLN A 249 -6.26 -20.27 18.20
C GLN A 249 -7.37 -21.25 17.81
N LEU A 250 -7.11 -22.56 17.89
CA LEU A 250 -8.11 -23.59 17.62
C LEU A 250 -9.28 -23.52 18.60
N CYS A 251 -9.08 -23.13 19.86
CA CYS A 251 -10.19 -22.89 20.79
C CYS A 251 -11.21 -21.90 20.20
N GLY A 252 -10.75 -20.75 19.69
CA GLY A 252 -11.65 -19.73 19.11
C GLY A 252 -12.28 -20.16 17.79
N TYR A 253 -11.46 -20.58 16.82
CA TYR A 253 -11.94 -20.97 15.50
C TYR A 253 -12.83 -22.22 15.54
N GLU A 254 -12.47 -23.23 16.32
CA GLU A 254 -13.29 -24.43 16.46
C GLU A 254 -14.61 -24.12 17.17
N THR A 255 -14.61 -23.28 18.20
CA THR A 255 -15.85 -22.83 18.84
C THR A 255 -16.75 -22.09 17.86
N ALA A 256 -16.19 -21.23 17.01
CA ALA A 256 -16.94 -20.57 15.95
C ALA A 256 -17.55 -21.60 14.97
N ILE A 257 -16.86 -22.68 14.63
CA ILE A 257 -17.34 -23.68 13.66
C ILE A 257 -18.33 -24.68 14.28
N ARG A 258 -18.08 -25.14 15.51
CA ARG A 258 -18.75 -26.28 16.15
C ARG A 258 -19.55 -25.92 17.40
N GLY A 259 -19.45 -24.69 17.89
CA GLY A 259 -20.08 -24.21 19.13
C GLY A 259 -19.27 -24.50 20.41
N SER A 260 -18.24 -25.34 20.35
CA SER A 260 -17.32 -25.59 21.47
C SER A 260 -15.99 -26.15 20.98
N SER A 261 -14.96 -26.08 21.82
CA SER A 261 -13.65 -26.69 21.57
C SER A 261 -13.05 -27.28 22.83
N ALA A 262 -12.49 -28.49 22.72
CA ALA A 262 -11.76 -29.12 23.81
C ALA A 262 -10.45 -28.39 24.14
N PHE A 263 -9.83 -27.70 23.16
CA PHE A 263 -8.62 -26.91 23.38
C PHE A 263 -8.82 -25.79 24.40
N CYS A 264 -10.05 -25.27 24.54
CA CYS A 264 -10.36 -24.21 25.51
C CYS A 264 -10.09 -24.62 26.97
N LYS A 265 -10.10 -25.93 27.28
CA LYS A 265 -9.95 -26.49 28.63
C LYS A 265 -8.50 -26.82 29.01
N ILE A 266 -7.57 -26.73 28.08
CA ILE A 266 -6.16 -27.14 28.28
C ILE A 266 -5.39 -26.09 29.08
N PHE A 267 -5.78 -24.82 28.97
CA PHE A 267 -5.05 -23.69 29.50
C PHE A 267 -5.77 -23.05 30.70
N THR A 268 -4.98 -22.50 31.62
CA THR A 268 -5.50 -21.79 32.79
C THR A 268 -6.01 -20.38 32.42
N PRO A 269 -6.81 -19.73 33.27
CA PRO A 269 -7.22 -18.34 33.04
C PRO A 269 -6.07 -17.37 32.78
N GLU A 270 -4.97 -17.50 33.52
CA GLU A 270 -3.76 -16.67 33.36
C GLU A 270 -3.09 -16.86 31.99
N GLU A 271 -3.09 -18.08 31.47
CA GLU A 271 -2.54 -18.41 30.15
C GLU A 271 -3.42 -17.86 29.02
N TRP A 272 -4.74 -17.78 29.25
CA TRP A 272 -5.66 -17.09 28.34
C TRP A 272 -5.49 -15.58 28.39
N LEU A 273 -5.28 -14.98 29.56
CA LEU A 273 -4.92 -13.56 29.66
C LEU A 273 -3.59 -13.26 28.95
N SER A 274 -2.63 -14.19 29.00
CA SER A 274 -1.38 -14.09 28.24
C SER A 274 -1.59 -14.16 26.72
N PHE A 275 -2.50 -15.02 26.25
CA PHE A 275 -2.90 -15.11 24.85
C PHE A 275 -3.63 -13.85 24.36
N GLU A 276 -4.55 -13.32 25.17
CA GLU A 276 -5.22 -12.04 24.90
C GLU A 276 -4.17 -10.92 24.76
N TYR A 277 -3.24 -10.85 25.72
CA TYR A 277 -2.18 -9.84 25.72
C TYR A 277 -1.23 -9.97 24.52
N TYR A 278 -0.95 -11.19 24.03
CA TYR A 278 -0.20 -11.40 22.79
C TYR A 278 -0.84 -10.70 21.59
N PHE A 279 -2.16 -10.86 21.42
CA PHE A 279 -2.87 -10.18 20.33
C PHE A 279 -3.10 -8.69 20.61
N ASP A 280 -3.23 -8.29 21.88
CA ASP A 280 -3.30 -6.87 22.24
C ASP A 280 -2.02 -6.13 21.85
N ILE A 281 -0.84 -6.69 22.16
CA ILE A 281 0.47 -6.18 21.69
C ILE A 281 0.46 -6.08 20.17
N LYS A 282 0.16 -7.20 19.49
CA LYS A 282 0.17 -7.24 18.02
C LYS A 282 -0.68 -6.12 17.43
N TYR A 283 -1.95 -6.04 17.83
CA TYR A 283 -2.89 -5.07 17.27
C TYR A 283 -2.65 -3.66 17.77
N TYR A 284 -1.98 -3.46 18.90
CA TYR A 284 -1.57 -2.14 19.34
C TYR A 284 -0.53 -1.53 18.40
N TYR A 285 0.53 -2.27 18.12
CA TYR A 285 1.61 -1.83 17.23
C TYR A 285 1.23 -1.94 15.74
N GLU A 286 0.26 -2.78 15.36
CA GLU A 286 -0.21 -2.88 13.97
C GLU A 286 -1.31 -1.85 13.65
N LEU A 287 -2.30 -1.69 14.52
CA LEU A 287 -3.59 -1.04 14.20
C LEU A 287 -3.98 0.11 15.14
N SER A 288 -3.14 0.42 16.14
CA SER A 288 -3.44 1.41 17.17
C SER A 288 -2.38 2.51 17.25
N TYR A 289 -2.31 3.18 18.40
CA TYR A 289 -1.37 4.24 18.74
C TYR A 289 0.11 3.84 18.67
N GLY A 290 0.43 2.54 18.70
CA GLY A 290 1.79 2.07 18.40
C GLY A 290 2.21 2.24 16.93
N ASN A 291 1.28 2.66 16.06
CA ASN A 291 1.49 2.95 14.67
C ASN A 291 0.87 4.31 14.30
N ASP A 292 1.73 5.29 13.99
CA ASP A 292 1.34 6.67 13.69
C ASP A 292 0.42 6.81 12.46
N LEU A 293 0.32 5.79 11.60
CA LEU A 293 -0.61 5.80 10.47
C LEU A 293 -2.05 5.49 10.88
N SER A 294 -2.26 4.76 11.99
CA SER A 294 -3.57 4.23 12.37
C SER A 294 -4.68 5.30 12.43
N PRO A 295 -4.47 6.47 13.06
CA PRO A 295 -5.49 7.53 13.07
C PRO A 295 -5.80 8.04 11.65
N SER A 296 -4.78 8.21 10.82
CA SER A 296 -4.94 8.68 9.43
C SER A 296 -5.72 7.69 8.57
N LEU A 297 -5.58 6.38 8.83
CA LEU A 297 -6.33 5.33 8.13
C LEU A 297 -7.80 5.27 8.55
N GLY A 298 -8.13 5.68 9.78
CA GLY A 298 -9.51 5.75 10.29
C GLY A 298 -10.25 7.01 9.89
N MET A 299 -9.53 8.13 9.72
CA MET A 299 -10.14 9.44 9.49
C MET A 299 -11.11 9.52 8.30
N PRO A 300 -10.84 8.91 7.12
CA PRO A 300 -11.78 8.98 6.01
C PRO A 300 -13.20 8.52 6.37
N TRP A 301 -13.33 7.47 7.18
CA TRP A 301 -14.64 6.99 7.63
C TRP A 301 -15.25 7.93 8.67
N VAL A 302 -14.46 8.46 9.60
CA VAL A 302 -14.93 9.40 10.63
C VAL A 302 -15.45 10.69 10.00
N VAL A 303 -14.72 11.28 9.04
CA VAL A 303 -15.15 12.48 8.32
C VAL A 303 -16.44 12.20 7.53
N ALA A 304 -16.45 11.14 6.71
CA ALA A 304 -17.63 10.80 5.91
C ALA A 304 -18.87 10.53 6.78
N SER A 305 -18.68 9.88 7.94
CA SER A 305 -19.78 9.57 8.86
C SER A 305 -20.28 10.84 9.57
N SER A 306 -19.37 11.70 10.06
CA SER A 306 -19.73 12.98 10.68
C SER A 306 -20.53 13.87 9.71
N ASP A 307 -20.12 13.91 8.45
CA ASP A 307 -20.82 14.61 7.39
C ASP A 307 -22.23 14.05 7.16
N LEU A 308 -22.37 12.72 7.10
CA LEU A 308 -23.64 12.03 6.90
C LEU A 308 -24.62 12.21 8.06
N LEU A 309 -24.14 12.34 9.31
CA LEU A 309 -24.99 12.62 10.47
C LEU A 309 -25.68 14.00 10.38
N ASN A 310 -25.17 14.91 9.55
CA ASN A 310 -25.70 16.26 9.39
C ASN A 310 -26.41 16.51 8.06
N ARG A 311 -26.25 15.62 7.08
CA ARG A 311 -26.87 15.76 5.76
C ARG A 311 -28.27 15.16 5.71
N THR A 312 -29.18 15.83 5.03
CA THR A 312 -30.45 15.23 4.61
C THR A 312 -30.20 14.30 3.43
N THR A 313 -30.59 13.05 3.56
CA THR A 313 -30.27 11.95 2.64
C THR A 313 -31.46 10.99 2.49
N ASP A 314 -31.40 10.08 1.52
CA ASP A 314 -32.49 9.12 1.25
C ASP A 314 -32.62 8.00 2.29
N GLN A 315 -31.63 7.83 3.18
CA GLN A 315 -31.69 6.91 4.31
C GLN A 315 -31.04 7.54 5.55
N ASP A 316 -31.50 7.14 6.74
CA ASP A 316 -31.00 7.65 8.03
C ASP A 316 -30.29 6.56 8.85
N LEU A 317 -30.30 5.31 8.37
CA LEU A 317 -29.47 4.23 8.86
C LEU A 317 -28.44 3.86 7.80
N TYR A 318 -27.16 3.91 8.16
CA TYR A 318 -26.04 3.52 7.31
C TYR A 318 -25.29 2.35 7.93
N ILE A 319 -25.01 1.32 7.13
CA ILE A 319 -24.26 0.15 7.60
C ILE A 319 -23.17 -0.18 6.59
N SER A 320 -21.94 -0.27 7.09
CA SER A 320 -20.76 -0.70 6.33
C SER A 320 -20.18 -1.97 6.94
N VAL A 321 -19.84 -2.96 6.11
CA VAL A 321 -19.24 -4.23 6.53
C VAL A 321 -17.81 -4.34 6.03
N ALA A 322 -16.85 -4.48 6.95
CA ALA A 322 -15.42 -4.44 6.68
C ALA A 322 -14.63 -5.57 7.42
N HIS A 323 -13.31 -5.47 7.40
CA HIS A 323 -12.40 -6.39 8.09
C HIS A 323 -12.08 -5.92 9.52
N ARG A 324 -11.36 -6.77 10.28
CA ARG A 324 -11.01 -6.54 11.69
C ARG A 324 -10.17 -5.28 11.92
N GLU A 325 -9.48 -4.80 10.90
CA GLU A 325 -8.57 -3.67 10.98
C GLU A 325 -9.30 -2.32 11.02
N MET A 326 -10.51 -2.25 10.45
CA MET A 326 -11.22 -0.98 10.31
C MET A 326 -11.74 -0.42 11.65
N PRO A 327 -12.33 -1.21 12.57
CA PRO A 327 -12.73 -0.69 13.88
C PRO A 327 -11.57 -0.04 14.67
N PRO A 328 -10.39 -0.69 14.85
CA PRO A 328 -9.21 -0.09 15.49
C PRO A 328 -8.79 1.26 14.89
N PHE A 329 -8.73 1.37 13.56
CA PHE A 329 -8.38 2.62 12.89
C PHE A 329 -9.38 3.74 13.24
N ILE A 330 -10.68 3.45 13.24
CA ILE A 330 -11.70 4.43 13.63
C ILE A 330 -11.58 4.80 15.11
N LEU A 331 -11.38 3.82 16.00
CA LEU A 331 -11.21 4.08 17.43
C LEU A 331 -10.04 5.02 17.69
N THR A 332 -8.90 4.77 17.05
CA THR A 332 -7.72 5.61 17.20
C THR A 332 -7.89 7.00 16.62
N ALA A 333 -8.55 7.11 15.46
CA ALA A 333 -8.94 8.38 14.85
C ALA A 333 -9.88 9.21 15.75
N LEU A 334 -10.76 8.55 16.51
CA LEU A 334 -11.65 9.17 17.50
C LEU A 334 -10.98 9.41 18.86
N GLY A 335 -9.68 9.10 19.00
CA GLY A 335 -8.93 9.24 20.26
C GLY A 335 -9.32 8.24 21.36
N LEU A 336 -10.13 7.23 21.04
CA LEU A 336 -10.58 6.23 22.01
C LEU A 336 -9.47 5.24 22.34
N TYR A 337 -9.38 4.87 23.62
CA TYR A 337 -8.39 3.93 24.14
C TYR A 337 -6.93 4.44 24.08
N ASN A 338 -6.73 5.77 24.06
CA ASN A 338 -5.41 6.41 24.01
C ASN A 338 -4.63 6.44 25.36
N ASP A 339 -5.27 6.06 26.48
CA ASP A 339 -4.67 6.08 27.82
C ASP A 339 -4.45 4.68 28.41
N THR A 340 -3.37 4.04 28.01
CA THR A 340 -3.00 2.74 28.53
C THR A 340 -2.03 2.92 29.71
N ASN A 341 -2.58 3.54 30.75
CA ASN A 341 -1.91 4.17 31.89
C ASN A 341 -1.01 3.24 32.73
N THR A 342 0.28 3.55 32.78
CA THR A 342 1.15 3.24 33.95
C THR A 342 1.56 4.56 34.60
N ALA A 343 0.75 5.05 35.54
CA ALA A 343 1.09 6.10 36.49
C ALA A 343 1.64 7.42 35.89
N GLY A 344 0.89 8.05 34.98
CA GLY A 344 1.10 9.46 34.63
C GLY A 344 2.23 9.77 33.64
N VAL A 345 2.77 8.75 32.97
CA VAL A 345 3.76 8.94 31.90
C VAL A 345 3.10 8.64 30.55
N HIS A 346 2.83 9.69 29.76
CA HIS A 346 2.28 9.63 28.39
C HIS A 346 3.29 9.09 27.36
N ILE A 347 4.02 8.02 27.66
CA ILE A 347 4.91 7.39 26.68
C ILE A 347 4.22 6.15 26.12
N ILE A 348 3.59 6.33 24.95
CA ILE A 348 2.85 5.33 24.17
C ILE A 348 3.61 3.99 24.06
N ASN A 349 4.93 4.01 23.88
CA ASN A 349 5.74 2.79 23.74
C ASN A 349 5.97 2.01 25.05
N HIS A 350 5.79 2.60 26.23
CA HIS A 350 5.91 1.90 27.52
C HIS A 350 4.58 1.28 27.99
N THR A 351 3.52 1.49 27.24
CA THR A 351 2.19 0.96 27.48
C THR A 351 2.15 -0.57 27.56
N PHE A 352 2.83 -1.23 26.62
CA PHE A 352 2.74 -2.67 26.37
C PHE A 352 4.10 -3.30 26.67
N PRO A 353 4.49 -3.44 27.95
CA PRO A 353 5.70 -4.18 28.29
C PRO A 353 5.66 -5.57 27.64
N LEU A 354 6.76 -5.95 26.99
CA LEU A 354 6.88 -7.23 26.27
C LEU A 354 7.30 -8.38 27.18
N ASP A 355 7.39 -8.10 28.48
CA ASP A 355 7.94 -8.99 29.49
C ASP A 355 6.95 -9.25 30.64
N GLN A 356 5.82 -8.55 30.70
CA GLN A 356 4.74 -8.82 31.64
C GLN A 356 3.40 -8.33 31.09
N ILE A 357 2.29 -8.88 31.60
CA ILE A 357 0.96 -8.38 31.25
C ILE A 357 0.76 -7.01 31.91
N ASN A 358 0.43 -5.99 31.12
CA ASN A 358 -0.17 -4.78 31.66
C ASN A 358 -1.66 -5.05 31.99
N TYR A 359 -1.93 -5.37 33.25
CA TYR A 359 -3.30 -5.61 33.75
C TYR A 359 -4.19 -4.37 33.73
N ARG A 360 -3.60 -3.17 33.72
CA ARG A 360 -4.30 -1.88 33.71
C ARG A 360 -4.57 -1.34 32.31
N ARG A 361 -4.12 -2.04 31.27
CA ARG A 361 -4.33 -1.63 29.87
C ARG A 361 -5.83 -1.43 29.60
N ILE A 362 -6.15 -0.33 28.92
CA ILE A 362 -7.49 -0.11 28.40
C ILE A 362 -7.65 -0.66 26.97
N TRP A 363 -6.56 -0.77 26.22
CA TRP A 363 -6.53 -1.44 24.92
C TRP A 363 -6.61 -2.95 25.12
N LYS A 364 -7.83 -3.47 25.09
CA LYS A 364 -8.15 -4.91 25.10
C LYS A 364 -8.91 -5.21 23.82
N SER A 365 -8.23 -5.77 22.85
CA SER A 365 -8.77 -5.96 21.50
C SER A 365 -10.02 -6.84 21.46
N SER A 366 -10.17 -7.77 22.38
CA SER A 366 -11.40 -8.56 22.58
C SER A 366 -12.66 -7.69 22.76
N GLU A 367 -12.53 -6.51 23.39
CA GLU A 367 -13.66 -5.60 23.67
C GLU A 367 -14.23 -4.90 22.44
N PHE A 368 -13.47 -4.78 21.34
CA PHE A 368 -13.89 -3.96 20.20
C PHE A 368 -13.64 -4.60 18.83
N ILE A 369 -12.82 -5.65 18.73
CA ILE A 369 -12.67 -6.45 17.50
C ILE A 369 -13.04 -7.93 17.63
N PRO A 370 -14.07 -8.38 18.38
CA PRO A 370 -14.54 -9.76 18.23
C PRO A 370 -15.08 -9.98 16.81
N PHE A 371 -15.42 -11.21 16.42
CA PHE A 371 -16.27 -11.42 15.24
C PHE A 371 -17.57 -10.62 15.38
N LEU A 372 -18.07 -10.07 14.26
CA LEU A 372 -19.22 -9.14 14.26
C LEU A 372 -19.02 -7.84 15.08
N GLY A 373 -17.79 -7.57 15.56
CA GLY A 373 -17.45 -6.36 16.30
C GLY A 373 -17.76 -5.09 15.51
N ARG A 374 -18.20 -4.04 16.18
CA ARG A 374 -18.82 -2.88 15.54
C ARG A 374 -18.60 -1.57 16.28
N VAL A 375 -18.46 -0.51 15.48
CA VAL A 375 -18.45 0.90 15.90
C VAL A 375 -19.69 1.54 15.33
N ALA A 376 -20.44 2.28 16.15
CA ALA A 376 -21.57 3.05 15.68
C ALA A 376 -21.47 4.51 16.13
N LEU A 377 -21.90 5.41 15.27
CA LEU A 377 -22.20 6.80 15.60
C LEU A 377 -23.71 7.00 15.51
N GLU A 378 -24.30 7.53 16.57
CA GLU A 378 -25.70 7.93 16.58
C GLU A 378 -25.81 9.44 16.76
N ARG A 379 -26.72 10.07 16.02
CA ARG A 379 -27.18 11.43 16.32
C ARG A 379 -28.47 11.35 17.13
N LEU A 380 -28.46 12.03 18.26
CA LEU A 380 -29.56 12.16 19.21
C LEU A 380 -30.11 13.57 19.12
N ASP A 381 -31.43 13.72 18.99
CA ASP A 381 -32.09 14.99 19.25
C ASP A 381 -32.78 14.90 20.60
N CYS A 382 -32.43 15.81 21.51
CA CYS A 382 -32.91 15.83 22.88
C CYS A 382 -33.75 17.09 23.14
N THR A 383 -34.84 16.91 23.87
CA THR A 383 -35.83 17.97 24.17
C THR A 383 -35.97 18.25 25.67
N SER A 384 -35.01 17.79 26.47
CA SER A 384 -34.99 18.00 27.92
C SER A 384 -34.69 19.46 28.29
N THR A 385 -35.18 19.90 29.45
CA THR A 385 -34.83 21.21 30.01
C THR A 385 -33.35 21.31 30.45
N VAL A 386 -32.71 20.17 30.74
CA VAL A 386 -31.31 20.10 31.20
C VAL A 386 -30.34 19.93 30.03
N TYR A 387 -30.75 19.21 28.98
CA TYR A 387 -29.96 18.95 27.78
C TYR A 387 -30.85 19.07 26.54
N ASN A 388 -30.83 20.25 25.93
CA ASN A 388 -31.57 20.58 24.71
C ASN A 388 -30.62 20.69 23.52
N GLY A 389 -30.95 20.03 22.41
CA GLY A 389 -30.20 20.12 21.15
C GLY A 389 -29.85 18.77 20.55
N SER A 390 -28.99 18.80 19.52
CA SER A 390 -28.48 17.60 18.86
C SER A 390 -27.12 17.18 19.44
N PHE A 391 -26.97 15.90 19.73
CA PHE A 391 -25.76 15.29 20.27
C PHE A 391 -25.31 14.12 19.39
N VAL A 392 -24.03 13.79 19.45
CA VAL A 392 -23.49 12.57 18.83
C VAL A 392 -22.97 11.66 19.93
N ARG A 393 -23.33 10.38 19.88
CA ARG A 393 -22.74 9.35 20.75
C ARG A 393 -22.10 8.24 19.96
N ILE A 394 -21.11 7.60 20.58
CA ILE A 394 -20.37 6.47 20.03
C ILE A 394 -20.77 5.21 20.78
N LEU A 395 -21.08 4.15 20.06
CA LEU A 395 -21.30 2.81 20.61
C LEU A 395 -20.24 1.85 20.08
N ILE A 396 -19.54 1.16 20.97
CA ILE A 396 -18.58 0.10 20.63
C ILE A 396 -19.13 -1.21 21.15
N ASN A 397 -19.49 -2.14 20.25
CA ASN A 397 -20.16 -3.40 20.61
C ASN A 397 -21.34 -3.18 21.57
N SER A 398 -22.28 -2.33 21.13
CA SER A 398 -23.44 -1.85 21.91
C SER A 398 -23.11 -0.93 23.09
N ALA A 399 -21.88 -0.88 23.59
CA ALA A 399 -21.53 -0.10 24.78
C ALA A 399 -21.26 1.38 24.45
N PRO A 400 -21.94 2.34 25.11
CA PRO A 400 -21.60 3.76 24.96
C PRO A 400 -20.18 4.05 25.42
N LYS A 401 -19.42 4.81 24.61
CA LYS A 401 -18.09 5.28 24.96
C LYS A 401 -18.04 6.81 24.87
N PRO A 402 -17.75 7.51 25.98
CA PRO A 402 -17.51 8.95 25.95
C PRO A 402 -16.32 9.29 25.06
N LEU A 403 -16.43 10.40 24.31
CA LEU A 403 -15.30 10.96 23.57
C LEU A 403 -14.30 11.61 24.55
N PRO A 404 -13.00 11.31 24.44
CA PRO A 404 -11.99 11.95 25.27
C PRO A 404 -11.69 13.38 24.81
N GLY A 405 -11.78 14.34 25.74
CA GLY A 405 -11.25 15.70 25.63
C GLY A 405 -11.44 16.41 24.28
N LEU A 406 -10.38 17.11 23.81
CA LEU A 406 -10.28 17.95 22.60
C LEU A 406 -10.96 17.42 21.31
N LEU A 407 -11.29 16.13 21.21
CA LEU A 407 -12.02 15.56 20.07
C LEU A 407 -13.52 15.86 20.06
N ALA A 408 -14.14 16.06 21.23
CA ALA A 408 -15.46 16.69 21.30
C ALA A 408 -15.41 18.10 20.70
N CYS A 409 -14.30 18.82 20.89
CA CYS A 409 -14.06 20.13 20.31
C CYS A 409 -13.70 20.09 18.81
N THR A 410 -12.93 19.11 18.31
CA THR A 410 -12.56 19.04 16.88
C THR A 410 -13.68 18.54 15.97
N LEU A 411 -14.58 17.66 16.45
CA LEU A 411 -15.81 17.35 15.70
C LEU A 411 -16.73 18.57 15.64
N ALA A 412 -16.86 19.32 16.75
CA ALA A 412 -17.54 20.61 16.77
C ALA A 412 -16.83 21.68 15.92
N HIS A 413 -15.49 21.65 15.84
CA HIS A 413 -14.68 22.60 15.06
C HIS A 413 -14.73 22.30 13.56
N HIS A 414 -14.63 21.04 13.13
CA HIS A 414 -14.89 20.63 11.74
C HIS A 414 -16.33 20.96 11.33
N TYR A 415 -17.29 20.75 12.23
CA TYR A 415 -18.67 21.22 12.02
C TYR A 415 -18.75 22.73 11.82
N ASN A 416 -18.05 23.52 12.65
CA ASN A 416 -18.03 24.98 12.54
C ASN A 416 -17.28 25.47 11.28
N LEU A 417 -16.18 24.82 10.88
CA LEU A 417 -15.44 25.11 9.67
C LEU A 417 -16.29 24.83 8.43
N ARG A 418 -16.95 23.68 8.36
CA ARG A 418 -17.83 23.35 7.23
C ARG A 418 -19.09 24.22 7.20
N ARG A 419 -19.65 24.61 8.36
CA ARG A 419 -20.73 25.60 8.42
C ARG A 419 -20.29 26.95 7.85
N ARG A 420 -19.04 27.36 8.10
CA ARG A 420 -18.44 28.58 7.53
C ARG A 420 -18.22 28.45 6.02
N GLU A 421 -17.73 27.30 5.56
CA GLU A 421 -17.54 27.01 4.12
C GLU A 421 -18.89 26.98 3.36
N LEU A 422 -19.94 26.42 3.95
CA LEU A 422 -21.30 26.40 3.37
C LEU A 422 -21.96 27.79 3.36
N SER A 423 -21.65 28.66 4.34
CA SER A 423 -22.11 30.05 4.30
C SER A 423 -21.39 30.88 3.24
N THR A 424 -20.13 30.58 2.94
CA THR A 424 -19.37 31.25 1.86
C THR A 424 -19.78 30.73 0.47
N GLU A 425 -20.14 29.44 0.33
CA GLU A 425 -20.62 28.87 -0.94
C GLU A 425 -22.00 29.39 -1.39
N GLN A 426 -22.79 30.00 -0.51
CA GLN A 426 -24.06 30.65 -0.87
C GLN A 426 -23.89 32.06 -1.44
N GLU A 427 -22.74 32.71 -1.23
CA GLU A 427 -22.44 34.03 -1.81
C GLU A 427 -21.67 33.93 -3.15
N ASP A 428 -20.85 32.89 -3.36
CA ASP A 428 -20.02 32.75 -4.58
C ASP A 428 -20.70 32.02 -5.77
N ASN A 429 -21.88 31.42 -5.59
CA ASN A 429 -22.51 30.59 -6.63
C ASN A 429 -23.26 31.35 -7.74
N GLN A 430 -23.03 32.67 -7.90
CA GLN A 430 -23.51 33.39 -9.09
C GLN A 430 -22.50 33.55 -10.21
N GLN A 431 -21.20 33.28 -10.00
CA GLN A 431 -20.21 33.45 -11.07
C GLN A 431 -19.02 32.51 -10.88
N GLN A 432 -19.04 31.30 -11.47
CA GLN A 432 -17.90 30.70 -12.18
C GLN A 432 -18.17 29.25 -12.64
N GLY A 433 -17.64 28.93 -13.82
CA GLY A 433 -17.69 27.61 -14.46
C GLY A 433 -16.82 26.54 -13.77
N PRO A 434 -16.68 25.35 -14.38
CA PRO A 434 -16.26 24.14 -13.66
C PRO A 434 -14.78 24.16 -13.28
N PRO A 435 -14.39 23.74 -12.05
CA PRO A 435 -13.00 23.77 -11.63
C PRO A 435 -12.21 22.50 -11.98
N THR A 436 -10.95 22.81 -12.29
CA THR A 436 -9.85 22.02 -12.82
C THR A 436 -9.16 21.15 -11.74
N THR A 437 -8.55 20.06 -12.21
CA THR A 437 -7.66 19.10 -11.54
C THR A 437 -6.54 19.74 -10.68
N ILE A 438 -6.35 19.28 -9.43
CA ILE A 438 -5.22 19.68 -8.56
C ILE A 438 -3.98 18.81 -8.84
N MET A 439 -2.87 19.49 -9.16
CA MET A 439 -1.53 18.94 -9.40
C MET A 439 -0.84 18.50 -8.10
N THR A 440 -0.16 17.34 -8.14
CA THR A 440 0.73 16.83 -7.07
C THR A 440 2.12 17.50 -7.11
N ASP A 441 2.62 17.91 -5.95
CA ASP A 441 3.91 18.59 -5.69
C ASP A 441 5.11 17.95 -6.45
N PRO A 442 5.81 18.71 -7.33
CA PRO A 442 7.01 18.27 -8.05
C PRO A 442 8.20 17.92 -7.14
N VAL A 443 8.30 18.56 -5.98
CA VAL A 443 9.44 18.42 -5.05
C VAL A 443 9.42 17.03 -4.42
N ALA A 444 8.25 16.58 -3.94
CA ALA A 444 8.08 15.24 -3.37
C ALA A 444 8.44 14.12 -4.37
N ARG A 445 8.01 14.26 -5.64
CA ARG A 445 8.35 13.32 -6.71
C ARG A 445 9.84 13.24 -7.00
N ALA A 446 10.55 14.37 -6.94
CA ALA A 446 11.98 14.40 -7.16
C ALA A 446 12.75 13.61 -6.08
N PHE A 447 12.37 13.73 -4.81
CA PHE A 447 12.99 12.95 -3.72
C PHE A 447 12.64 11.46 -3.75
N GLU A 448 11.45 11.08 -4.20
CA GLU A 448 11.08 9.67 -4.40
C GLU A 448 11.96 8.97 -5.43
N SER A 449 12.53 9.73 -6.38
CA SER A 449 13.40 9.18 -7.43
C SER A 449 14.82 8.79 -6.95
N ILE A 450 15.22 9.21 -5.73
CA ILE A 450 16.42 8.70 -5.05
C ILE A 450 16.06 7.32 -4.48
N LYS A 451 16.72 6.27 -5.02
CA LYS A 451 16.51 4.88 -4.57
C LYS A 451 16.98 4.69 -3.13
N THR A 452 16.42 3.70 -2.43
CA THR A 452 16.96 3.24 -1.14
C THR A 452 18.28 2.52 -1.36
N PHE A 453 19.25 2.74 -0.47
CA PHE A 453 20.56 2.11 -0.46
C PHE A 453 20.64 1.15 0.73
N HIS A 454 20.90 -0.13 0.46
CA HIS A 454 20.82 -1.20 1.47
C HIS A 454 22.23 -1.58 2.00
N GLY A 455 23.29 -1.19 1.29
CA GLY A 455 24.67 -1.54 1.65
C GLY A 455 25.07 -2.95 1.21
N THR A 456 24.43 -3.46 0.16
CA THR A 456 24.73 -4.77 -0.45
C THR A 456 25.78 -4.65 -1.55
N ALA A 457 26.33 -5.78 -2.02
CA ALA A 457 27.30 -5.80 -3.14
C ALA A 457 26.73 -5.27 -4.47
N GLN A 458 25.40 -5.20 -4.59
CA GLN A 458 24.68 -4.64 -5.75
C GLN A 458 24.49 -3.13 -5.66
N ASP A 459 24.67 -2.54 -4.47
CA ASP A 459 24.54 -1.10 -4.25
C ASP A 459 25.86 -0.39 -4.56
N ASN A 460 25.83 0.59 -5.47
CA ASN A 460 26.99 1.41 -5.81
C ASN A 460 26.89 2.77 -5.11
N SER A 461 27.72 2.98 -4.09
CA SER A 461 27.71 4.19 -3.25
C SER A 461 28.01 5.46 -4.06
N ARG A 462 28.79 5.36 -5.13
CA ARG A 462 29.09 6.49 -6.01
C ARG A 462 27.86 6.89 -6.82
N ASP A 463 27.28 5.95 -7.56
CA ASP A 463 26.12 6.21 -8.43
C ASP A 463 24.92 6.73 -7.63
N TRP A 464 24.77 6.22 -6.40
CA TRP A 464 23.73 6.66 -5.49
C TRP A 464 23.94 8.10 -5.03
N CYS A 465 25.15 8.46 -4.59
CA CYS A 465 25.48 9.82 -4.19
C CYS A 465 25.33 10.82 -5.34
N ASP A 466 25.77 10.45 -6.55
CA ASP A 466 25.70 11.31 -7.73
C ASP A 466 24.24 11.62 -8.11
N ARG A 467 23.36 10.61 -8.04
CA ARG A 467 21.92 10.79 -8.29
C ARG A 467 21.27 11.68 -7.22
N ALA A 468 21.59 11.47 -5.95
CA ALA A 468 21.07 12.31 -4.87
C ALA A 468 21.54 13.76 -5.01
N GLU A 469 22.81 13.97 -5.36
CA GLU A 469 23.40 15.30 -5.55
C GLU A 469 22.76 16.09 -6.70
N ILE A 470 22.49 15.45 -7.84
CA ILE A 470 21.78 16.09 -8.97
C ILE A 470 20.42 16.62 -8.52
N ILE A 471 19.66 15.82 -7.76
CA ILE A 471 18.33 16.19 -7.26
C ILE A 471 18.44 17.29 -6.21
N PHE A 472 19.40 17.21 -5.30
CA PHE A 472 19.59 18.21 -4.26
C PHE A 472 20.04 19.56 -4.80
N ASN A 473 20.90 19.57 -5.83
CA ASN A 473 21.32 20.77 -6.51
C ASN A 473 20.17 21.38 -7.33
N ALA A 474 19.39 20.57 -8.04
CA ALA A 474 18.23 21.03 -8.81
C ALA A 474 17.15 21.70 -7.94
N LEU A 475 17.05 21.27 -6.67
CA LEU A 475 16.12 21.80 -5.68
C LEU A 475 16.73 22.84 -4.74
N ASN A 476 18.00 23.23 -4.96
CA ASN A 476 18.74 24.20 -4.16
C ASN A 476 18.73 23.92 -2.64
N ILE A 477 18.86 22.65 -2.25
CA ILE A 477 18.80 22.20 -0.85
C ILE A 477 20.14 22.45 -0.17
N ASN A 478 20.13 23.03 1.03
CA ASN A 478 21.31 23.23 1.87
C ASN A 478 21.81 21.91 2.48
N ASP A 479 23.07 21.86 2.92
CA ASP A 479 23.71 20.63 3.40
C ASP A 479 23.03 20.01 4.63
N GLY A 480 22.51 20.84 5.57
CA GLY A 480 21.79 20.33 6.74
C GLY A 480 20.53 19.55 6.34
N ASP A 481 19.75 20.09 5.41
CA ASP A 481 18.55 19.45 4.88
C ASP A 481 18.87 18.24 4.00
N ARG A 482 19.99 18.25 3.25
CA ARG A 482 20.45 17.05 2.50
C ARG A 482 20.68 15.90 3.46
N LEU A 483 21.44 16.14 4.53
CA LEU A 483 21.81 15.13 5.52
C LEU A 483 20.59 14.59 6.28
N ALA A 484 19.66 15.46 6.67
CA ALA A 484 18.42 15.04 7.30
C ALA A 484 17.54 14.15 6.40
N ARG A 485 17.55 14.41 5.08
CA ARG A 485 16.70 13.71 4.11
C ARG A 485 17.29 12.42 3.54
N ILE A 486 18.60 12.24 3.58
CA ILE A 486 19.19 10.95 3.15
C ILE A 486 19.03 9.85 4.20
N ALA A 487 18.82 10.18 5.47
CA ALA A 487 18.62 9.21 6.54
C ALA A 487 17.48 8.23 6.24
N ILE A 488 16.42 8.71 5.58
CA ILE A 488 15.24 7.91 5.19
C ILE A 488 15.45 7.08 3.91
N LYS A 489 16.66 7.11 3.33
CA LYS A 489 17.03 6.37 2.12
C LYS A 489 18.06 5.27 2.39
N PHE A 490 18.41 5.02 3.65
CA PHE A 490 19.23 3.87 4.03
C PHE A 490 18.37 2.78 4.67
N GLU A 491 18.63 1.54 4.27
CA GLU A 491 18.08 0.33 4.89
C GLU A 491 19.21 -0.68 5.14
N ASP A 492 18.92 -1.76 5.87
CA ASP A 492 19.86 -2.85 6.18
C ASP A 492 21.23 -2.38 6.68
N THR A 493 22.33 -2.94 6.13
CA THR A 493 23.71 -2.66 6.55
C THR A 493 24.06 -1.17 6.42
N ALA A 494 23.48 -0.47 5.44
CA ALA A 494 23.69 0.96 5.28
C ALA A 494 22.98 1.78 6.37
N PHE A 495 21.80 1.35 6.79
CA PHE A 495 21.11 1.98 7.92
C PHE A 495 21.84 1.74 9.23
N ASP A 496 22.32 0.52 9.46
CA ASP A 496 23.12 0.18 10.65
C ASP A 496 24.43 0.98 10.69
N TRP A 497 25.09 1.16 9.54
CA TRP A 497 26.26 2.02 9.44
C TRP A 497 25.91 3.49 9.74
N TYR A 498 24.85 4.02 9.15
CA TYR A 498 24.42 5.41 9.34
C TYR A 498 24.02 5.70 10.80
N ARG A 499 23.26 4.78 11.41
CA ARG A 499 22.81 4.84 12.81
C ARG A 499 23.97 4.89 13.80
N ASN A 500 25.06 4.18 13.51
CA ASN A 500 26.23 4.09 14.38
C ASN A 500 27.26 5.21 14.14
N ASN A 501 27.05 6.06 13.12
CA ASN A 501 27.87 7.23 12.80
C ASN A 501 27.07 8.55 12.80
N PRO A 502 26.21 8.85 13.79
CA PRO A 502 25.20 9.91 13.67
C PRO A 502 25.76 11.35 13.78
N VAL A 503 27.03 11.55 14.20
CA VAL A 503 27.58 12.88 14.55
C VAL A 503 28.84 13.27 13.75
N LEU A 504 29.06 12.74 12.55
CA LEU A 504 30.36 12.94 11.88
C LEU A 504 30.36 13.92 10.70
N TYR A 505 29.22 14.43 10.24
CA TYR A 505 29.16 15.17 8.97
C TYR A 505 28.39 16.48 9.10
N THR A 506 29.08 17.60 8.90
CA THR A 506 28.49 18.95 8.84
C THR A 506 28.23 19.42 7.41
N THR A 507 28.77 18.71 6.42
CA THR A 507 28.60 19.00 4.99
C THR A 507 28.27 17.74 4.20
N TRP A 508 27.61 17.91 3.05
CA TRP A 508 27.28 16.83 2.12
C TRP A 508 28.55 16.13 1.61
N LEU A 509 29.62 16.89 1.38
CA LEU A 509 30.90 16.37 0.93
C LEU A 509 31.55 15.45 1.98
N ALA A 510 31.57 15.88 3.25
CA ALA A 510 32.13 15.07 4.34
C ALA A 510 31.36 13.75 4.52
N PHE A 511 30.03 13.79 4.38
CA PHE A 511 29.20 12.59 4.38
C PHE A 511 29.56 11.67 3.22
N ARG A 512 29.63 12.18 1.98
CA ARG A 512 29.93 11.38 0.79
C ARG A 512 31.26 10.64 0.91
N GLU A 513 32.31 11.32 1.38
CA GLU A 513 33.63 10.71 1.53
C GLU A 513 33.63 9.58 2.55
N ALA A 514 32.96 9.76 3.69
CA ALA A 514 32.88 8.73 4.71
C ALA A 514 31.96 7.56 4.29
N PHE A 515 30.84 7.86 3.64
CA PHE A 515 29.92 6.87 3.11
C PHE A 515 30.57 6.00 2.03
N GLN A 516 31.30 6.62 1.09
CA GLN A 516 32.03 5.89 0.05
C GLN A 516 33.25 5.14 0.58
N ARG A 517 33.79 5.52 1.74
CA ARG A 517 34.85 4.75 2.43
C ARG A 517 34.28 3.52 3.13
N ALA A 518 33.09 3.64 3.72
CA ALA A 518 32.40 2.54 4.40
C ALA A 518 31.77 1.54 3.43
N PHE A 519 31.26 2.04 2.30
CA PHE A 519 30.72 1.25 1.19
C PHE A 519 31.57 1.53 -0.04
N PRO A 520 32.79 0.98 -0.14
CA PRO A 520 33.65 1.20 -1.29
C PRO A 520 32.91 0.77 -2.57
N PRO A 521 32.81 1.63 -3.59
CA PRO A 521 32.23 1.22 -4.86
C PRO A 521 33.07 0.07 -5.42
N PRO A 522 32.47 -0.88 -6.18
CA PRO A 522 33.19 -2.02 -6.73
C PRO A 522 34.48 -1.56 -7.41
N GLU A 523 35.63 -2.14 -7.04
CA GLU A 523 36.91 -1.75 -7.60
C GLU A 523 36.86 -1.86 -9.14
N ARG A 524 36.99 -0.71 -9.82
CA ARG A 524 37.01 -0.59 -11.28
C ARG A 524 38.04 -1.49 -11.96
N THR A 525 39.04 -1.95 -11.20
CA THR A 525 40.18 -2.74 -11.67
C THR A 525 39.92 -4.24 -11.76
N GLN A 526 39.16 -4.85 -10.84
CA GLN A 526 38.94 -6.31 -10.84
C GLN A 526 37.94 -6.78 -11.91
N ASN A 527 37.00 -5.93 -12.32
CA ASN A 527 35.95 -6.29 -13.29
C ASN A 527 36.16 -5.69 -14.70
N ARG A 528 37.29 -5.03 -14.96
CA ARG A 528 37.53 -4.36 -16.26
C ARG A 528 37.50 -5.34 -17.42
N HIS A 529 38.01 -6.56 -17.22
CA HIS A 529 37.95 -7.63 -18.22
C HIS A 529 36.50 -8.07 -18.50
N LEU A 530 35.71 -8.32 -17.44
CA LEU A 530 34.30 -8.71 -17.55
C LEU A 530 33.44 -7.61 -18.20
N LEU A 531 33.66 -6.35 -17.86
CA LEU A 531 32.96 -5.21 -18.48
C LEU A 531 33.36 -5.04 -19.94
N SER A 532 34.64 -5.23 -20.29
CA SER A 532 35.09 -5.24 -21.69
C SER A 532 34.41 -6.35 -22.49
N GLU A 533 34.33 -7.54 -21.91
CA GLU A 533 33.67 -8.70 -22.48
C GLU A 533 32.16 -8.45 -22.68
N GLN A 534 31.48 -7.91 -21.67
CA GLN A 534 30.06 -7.53 -21.76
C GLN A 534 29.80 -6.45 -22.81
N ILE A 535 30.65 -5.43 -22.93
CA ILE A 535 30.56 -4.41 -23.99
C ILE A 535 30.71 -5.06 -25.37
N ASN A 536 31.65 -6.00 -25.53
CA ASN A 536 31.89 -6.64 -26.82
C ASN A 536 30.78 -7.65 -27.20
N GLN A 537 30.18 -8.31 -26.20
CA GLN A 537 29.09 -9.28 -26.37
C GLN A 537 27.71 -8.63 -26.50
N ARG A 538 27.55 -7.36 -26.09
CA ARG A 538 26.26 -6.66 -26.15
C ARG A 538 25.87 -6.35 -27.59
N LYS A 539 24.99 -7.18 -28.15
CA LYS A 539 24.32 -6.96 -29.44
C LYS A 539 22.88 -6.52 -29.24
N GLN A 540 22.34 -5.69 -30.13
CA GLN A 540 20.92 -5.34 -30.17
C GLN A 540 20.09 -6.58 -30.45
N GLY A 541 19.07 -6.85 -29.63
CA GLY A 541 18.14 -7.95 -29.85
C GLY A 541 17.25 -7.76 -31.10
N PRO A 542 16.65 -8.83 -31.65
CA PRO A 542 15.83 -8.75 -32.86
C PRO A 542 14.61 -7.82 -32.71
N ASP A 543 14.00 -7.80 -31.52
CA ASP A 543 12.83 -6.99 -31.18
C ASP A 543 13.16 -5.81 -30.24
N GLU A 544 14.44 -5.58 -29.96
CA GLU A 544 14.88 -4.53 -29.03
C GLU A 544 14.93 -3.16 -29.72
N SER A 545 14.38 -2.13 -29.06
CA SER A 545 14.44 -0.78 -29.60
C SER A 545 15.86 -0.21 -29.57
N VAL A 546 16.19 0.63 -30.55
CA VAL A 546 17.46 1.40 -30.60
C VAL A 546 17.68 2.19 -29.32
N HIS A 547 16.60 2.69 -28.71
CA HIS A 547 16.64 3.45 -27.46
C HIS A 547 17.12 2.59 -26.29
N ASP A 548 16.52 1.42 -26.09
CA ASP A 548 16.85 0.53 -24.97
C ASP A 548 18.26 -0.06 -25.13
N TYR A 549 18.63 -0.42 -26.37
CA TYR A 549 19.97 -0.87 -26.72
C TYR A 549 21.03 0.20 -26.39
N TYR A 550 20.81 1.44 -26.82
CA TYR A 550 21.74 2.54 -26.60
C TYR A 550 22.01 2.80 -25.11
N TYR A 551 20.96 2.94 -24.30
CA TYR A 551 21.14 3.27 -22.88
C TYR A 551 21.70 2.10 -22.09
N SER A 552 21.45 0.87 -22.52
CA SER A 552 22.08 -0.33 -21.98
C SER A 552 23.58 -0.33 -22.25
N LEU A 553 24.02 -0.05 -23.48
CA LEU A 553 25.45 -0.06 -23.84
C LEU A 553 26.20 1.17 -23.32
N ASP A 554 25.61 2.37 -23.36
CA ASP A 554 26.25 3.57 -22.81
C ASP A 554 26.47 3.44 -21.29
N LYS A 555 25.56 2.77 -20.57
CA LYS A 555 25.78 2.42 -19.17
C LYS A 555 27.03 1.54 -19.02
N LEU A 556 27.15 0.44 -19.77
CA LEU A 556 28.32 -0.43 -19.72
C LEU A 556 29.61 0.32 -20.07
N CYS A 557 29.58 1.21 -21.07
CA CYS A 557 30.73 2.03 -21.46
C CYS A 557 31.15 3.01 -20.35
N ARG A 558 30.19 3.66 -19.68
CA ARG A 558 30.47 4.55 -18.52
C ARG A 558 31.02 3.77 -17.33
N ASP A 559 30.53 2.56 -17.11
CA ASP A 559 30.98 1.67 -16.03
C ASP A 559 32.41 1.15 -16.31
N TYR A 560 32.76 0.89 -17.58
CA TYR A 560 34.08 0.43 -18.03
C TYR A 560 35.15 1.55 -18.07
N ASP A 561 34.82 2.69 -18.66
CA ASP A 561 35.69 3.87 -18.72
C ASP A 561 34.83 5.16 -18.74
N PRO A 562 34.71 5.85 -17.60
CA PRO A 562 33.96 7.11 -17.50
C PRO A 562 34.51 8.23 -18.40
N LYS A 563 35.77 8.12 -18.84
CA LYS A 563 36.42 9.07 -19.74
C LYS A 563 36.48 8.56 -21.19
N MET A 564 35.78 7.47 -21.51
CA MET A 564 35.71 6.92 -22.86
C MET A 564 35.28 8.02 -23.84
N SER A 565 36.06 8.19 -24.90
CA SER A 565 35.81 9.23 -25.87
C SER A 565 34.44 9.03 -26.55
N PRO A 566 33.75 10.11 -26.96
CA PRO A 566 32.49 9.99 -27.68
C PRO A 566 32.60 9.11 -28.94
N ILE A 567 33.74 9.14 -29.62
CA ILE A 567 33.97 8.33 -30.82
C ILE A 567 34.11 6.84 -30.49
N ASP A 568 34.83 6.48 -29.41
CA ASP A 568 34.97 5.08 -29.00
C ASP A 568 33.62 4.47 -28.58
N LYS A 569 32.80 5.24 -27.85
CA LYS A 569 31.42 4.84 -27.51
C LYS A 569 30.58 4.62 -28.77
N THR A 570 30.70 5.50 -29.75
CA THR A 570 29.97 5.43 -31.01
C THR A 570 30.35 4.19 -31.81
N ILE A 571 31.65 3.86 -31.87
CA ILE A 571 32.15 2.63 -32.50
C ILE A 571 31.51 1.40 -31.83
N LYS A 572 31.49 1.33 -30.50
CA LYS A 572 30.87 0.21 -29.78
C LYS A 572 29.37 0.09 -30.07
N LEU A 573 28.64 1.21 -30.09
CA LEU A 573 27.21 1.27 -30.43
C LEU A 573 26.93 0.75 -31.84
N VAL A 574 27.69 1.19 -32.84
CA VAL A 574 27.53 0.75 -34.24
C VAL A 574 27.93 -0.73 -34.41
N CYS A 575 28.97 -1.20 -33.72
CA CYS A 575 29.43 -2.59 -33.81
C CYS A 575 28.44 -3.62 -33.25
N GLY A 576 27.64 -3.24 -32.25
CA GLY A 576 26.63 -4.10 -31.63
C GLY A 576 25.22 -3.96 -32.21
N LEU A 577 25.00 -3.04 -33.16
CA LEU A 577 23.71 -2.85 -33.82
C LEU A 577 23.32 -4.09 -34.64
N ARG A 578 22.02 -4.39 -34.72
CA ARG A 578 21.51 -5.49 -35.57
C ARG A 578 21.84 -5.24 -37.04
N ASP A 579 22.07 -6.31 -37.81
CA ASP A 579 22.67 -6.22 -39.15
C ASP A 579 21.88 -5.33 -40.11
N GLU A 580 20.54 -5.37 -40.09
CA GLU A 580 19.68 -4.59 -40.99
C GLU A 580 19.79 -3.07 -40.77
N LEU A 581 20.01 -2.65 -39.52
CA LEU A 581 20.24 -1.24 -39.20
C LEU A 581 21.71 -0.87 -39.36
N LYS A 582 22.63 -1.82 -39.11
CA LYS A 582 24.07 -1.61 -39.21
C LYS A 582 24.50 -1.31 -40.64
N GLU A 583 23.94 -2.00 -41.63
CA GLU A 583 24.18 -1.71 -43.06
C GLU A 583 23.76 -0.29 -43.46
N LYS A 584 22.73 0.27 -42.82
CA LYS A 584 22.20 1.62 -43.10
C LYS A 584 22.97 2.71 -42.36
N ILE A 585 23.50 2.40 -41.17
CA ILE A 585 24.21 3.36 -40.31
C ILE A 585 25.70 3.45 -40.65
N LEU A 586 26.36 2.34 -41.00
CA LEU A 586 27.80 2.32 -41.33
C LEU A 586 28.21 3.37 -42.40
N PRO A 587 27.46 3.56 -43.51
CA PRO A 587 27.81 4.54 -44.54
C PRO A 587 27.69 6.00 -44.08
N LEU A 588 26.94 6.28 -43.01
CA LEU A 588 26.73 7.64 -42.49
C LEU A 588 27.89 8.15 -41.64
N ASN A 589 28.83 7.27 -41.29
CA ASN A 589 30.05 7.62 -40.55
C ASN A 589 29.78 8.44 -39.28
N VAL A 590 28.77 8.04 -38.51
CA VAL A 590 28.37 8.73 -37.28
C VAL A 590 29.54 8.81 -36.29
N GLN A 591 29.82 10.01 -35.77
CA GLN A 591 31.00 10.28 -34.93
C GLN A 591 30.66 10.44 -33.44
N THR A 592 29.40 10.68 -33.12
CA THR A 592 28.95 10.88 -31.73
C THR A 592 27.77 9.98 -31.36
N PRO A 593 27.59 9.67 -30.06
CA PRO A 593 26.47 8.86 -29.59
C PRO A 593 25.10 9.50 -29.90
N GLU A 594 25.01 10.83 -29.89
CA GLU A 594 23.80 11.60 -30.20
C GLU A 594 23.42 11.50 -31.68
N GLU A 595 24.42 11.58 -32.55
CA GLU A 595 24.24 11.41 -34.00
C GLU A 595 23.80 9.98 -34.32
N PHE A 596 24.45 8.99 -33.70
CA PHE A 596 24.04 7.58 -33.80
C PHE A 596 22.57 7.39 -33.38
N MET A 597 22.17 7.88 -32.20
CA MET A 597 20.80 7.73 -31.69
C MET A 597 19.76 8.32 -32.65
N THR A 598 20.05 9.51 -33.17
CA THR A 598 19.15 10.22 -34.09
C THR A 598 18.98 9.43 -35.38
N GLN A 599 20.08 9.02 -36.02
CA GLN A 599 20.02 8.29 -37.28
C GLN A 599 19.39 6.91 -37.12
N ALA A 600 19.82 6.13 -36.12
CA ALA A 600 19.32 4.78 -35.91
C ALA A 600 17.81 4.75 -35.58
N LYS A 601 17.31 5.72 -34.81
CA LYS A 601 15.88 5.84 -34.52
C LYS A 601 15.05 6.21 -35.75
N ASN A 602 15.59 7.05 -36.64
CA ASN A 602 14.93 7.42 -37.89
C ASN A 602 14.76 6.20 -38.81
N PHE A 603 15.78 5.36 -38.94
CA PHE A 603 15.68 4.13 -39.73
C PHE A 603 14.78 3.07 -39.08
N GLU A 604 14.82 2.91 -37.76
CA GLU A 604 13.89 2.00 -37.06
C GLU A 604 12.42 2.42 -37.27
N SER A 605 12.16 3.73 -37.26
CA SER A 605 10.82 4.28 -37.48
C SER A 605 10.37 4.10 -38.93
N SER A 606 11.26 4.28 -39.90
CA SER A 606 10.93 4.07 -41.31
C SER A 606 10.67 2.59 -41.64
N GLU A 607 11.40 1.65 -41.03
CA GLU A 607 11.12 0.21 -41.16
C GLU A 607 9.75 -0.17 -40.61
N LYS A 608 9.37 0.37 -39.45
CA LYS A 608 8.04 0.13 -38.85
C LYS A 608 6.91 0.62 -39.75
N VAL A 609 7.07 1.79 -40.37
CA VAL A 609 6.09 2.36 -41.32
C VAL A 609 6.02 1.51 -42.61
N MET A 610 7.17 1.10 -43.16
CA MET A 610 7.21 0.26 -44.36
C MET A 610 6.63 -1.14 -44.13
N ALA A 611 6.84 -1.72 -42.94
CA ALA A 611 6.24 -2.99 -42.55
C ALA A 611 4.70 -2.89 -42.37
N GLN A 612 4.19 -1.76 -41.90
CA GLN A 612 2.75 -1.49 -41.81
C GLN A 612 2.11 -1.35 -43.19
N HIS A 613 2.73 -0.62 -44.12
CA HIS A 613 2.25 -0.54 -45.50
C HIS A 613 2.30 -1.90 -46.23
N ARG A 614 3.34 -2.71 -45.98
CA ARG A 614 3.45 -4.06 -46.56
C ARG A 614 2.35 -5.02 -46.04
N LYS A 615 1.84 -4.82 -44.82
CA LYS A 615 0.68 -5.56 -44.27
C LYS A 615 -0.66 -5.08 -44.83
N GLN A 616 -0.78 -3.82 -45.24
CA GLN A 616 -2.00 -3.27 -45.85
C GLN A 616 -2.20 -3.69 -47.32
N ASN A 617 -1.11 -3.94 -48.06
CA ASN A 617 -1.18 -4.34 -49.48
C ASN A 617 -1.42 -5.85 -49.73
N VAL A 618 -1.59 -6.68 -48.68
CA VAL A 618 -1.81 -8.14 -48.79
C VAL A 618 -3.30 -8.52 -48.75
N SER A 619 -4.22 -7.55 -48.76
CA SER A 619 -5.68 -7.78 -48.60
C SER A 619 -6.54 -7.53 -49.85
N LEU A 620 -5.94 -7.50 -51.05
CA LEU A 620 -6.66 -7.39 -52.33
C LEU A 620 -6.10 -8.41 -53.32
N GLU A 621 -6.45 -9.68 -53.16
CA GLU A 621 -6.43 -10.66 -54.26
C GLU A 621 -7.88 -10.88 -54.73
N LEU A 622 -8.16 -10.50 -55.97
CA LEU A 622 -9.39 -10.84 -56.71
C LEU A 622 -9.29 -12.29 -57.21
N PRO A 623 -10.43 -12.99 -57.38
CA PRO A 623 -10.46 -14.44 -57.52
C PRO A 623 -10.03 -14.94 -58.91
N ASP A 624 -9.44 -16.13 -58.85
CA ASP A 624 -8.93 -17.00 -59.91
C ASP A 624 -9.93 -17.26 -61.05
N PRO A 625 -9.47 -17.24 -62.32
CA PRO A 625 -10.02 -18.11 -63.35
C PRO A 625 -8.94 -19.06 -63.89
N THR A 626 -9.23 -20.33 -63.70
CA THR A 626 -8.60 -21.53 -64.23
C THR A 626 -8.21 -21.49 -65.71
N TYR A 627 -7.00 -22.01 -66.00
CA TYR A 627 -6.55 -22.82 -67.15
C TYR A 627 -7.06 -22.48 -68.58
N TYR A 628 -6.15 -22.13 -69.50
CA TYR A 628 -5.74 -22.94 -70.68
C TYR A 628 -4.84 -22.12 -71.64
N PHE A 629 -3.70 -22.71 -71.99
CA PHE A 629 -2.94 -22.72 -73.26
C PHE A 629 -2.92 -21.51 -74.26
N GLU A 630 -1.67 -21.18 -74.63
CA GLU A 630 -1.14 -20.89 -75.97
C GLU A 630 -1.29 -19.51 -76.68
N SER A 631 -0.10 -18.99 -77.01
CA SER A 631 0.33 -18.38 -78.29
C SER A 631 0.13 -16.87 -78.58
N ASN A 632 1.29 -16.22 -78.82
CA ASN A 632 1.65 -15.18 -79.81
C ASN A 632 0.67 -14.04 -80.21
N GLY A 633 1.20 -12.80 -80.24
CA GLY A 633 0.97 -11.89 -81.38
C GLY A 633 0.58 -10.42 -81.10
N TYR A 634 1.54 -9.52 -81.33
CA TYR A 634 1.47 -8.16 -81.95
C TYR A 634 0.21 -7.26 -81.99
N SER A 635 0.43 -6.01 -81.53
CA SER A 635 0.22 -4.69 -82.19
C SER A 635 -1.15 -4.02 -82.45
N THR A 636 -1.07 -2.66 -82.41
CA THR A 636 -1.92 -1.56 -82.96
C THR A 636 -3.09 -1.03 -82.09
N VAL A 637 -3.57 0.23 -82.13
CA VAL A 637 -3.11 1.65 -82.22
C VAL A 637 -4.37 2.52 -82.48
N ALA A 638 -4.47 3.71 -81.84
CA ALA A 638 -5.22 4.95 -82.23
C ALA A 638 -6.78 4.96 -82.26
N ALA A 639 -7.55 6.06 -82.16
CA ALA A 639 -7.43 7.50 -81.81
C ALA A 639 -8.86 8.13 -81.86
N THR A 640 -9.24 9.25 -81.20
CA THR A 640 -9.34 10.68 -81.70
C THR A 640 -10.44 11.41 -80.86
N GLN A 641 -10.31 12.61 -80.22
CA GLN A 641 -10.32 14.05 -80.66
C GLN A 641 -11.69 14.56 -81.22
N PRO A 642 -12.09 15.89 -81.28
CA PRO A 642 -11.32 17.17 -81.20
C PRO A 642 -11.96 18.48 -80.60
N HIS A 643 -11.10 19.52 -80.54
CA HIS A 643 -11.11 21.04 -80.44
C HIS A 643 -12.22 21.92 -81.10
N PRO A 644 -12.31 23.31 -80.99
CA PRO A 644 -11.30 24.42 -81.33
C PRO A 644 -11.35 25.79 -80.53
N GLN A 645 -10.25 26.54 -80.24
CA GLN A 645 -9.44 27.63 -80.90
C GLN A 645 -9.92 29.15 -80.76
N PRO A 646 -9.03 30.19 -80.86
CA PRO A 646 -8.96 31.44 -80.04
C PRO A 646 -8.91 32.82 -80.80
N TYR A 647 -8.77 33.98 -80.11
CA TYR A 647 -8.15 35.24 -80.63
C TYR A 647 -7.72 36.29 -79.54
N TYR A 648 -7.03 37.37 -79.98
CA TYR A 648 -5.88 38.18 -79.47
C TYR A 648 -6.00 39.29 -78.35
N GLN A 649 -4.80 39.77 -77.94
CA GLN A 649 -4.32 40.91 -77.09
C GLN A 649 -4.98 42.31 -77.39
N GLN A 650 -4.99 43.38 -76.57
CA GLN A 650 -3.98 44.01 -75.68
C GLN A 650 -4.62 45.17 -74.81
N TYR A 651 -3.96 45.52 -73.69
CA TYR A 651 -4.01 46.77 -72.86
C TYR A 651 -5.00 47.00 -71.68
N ARG A 652 -4.44 46.79 -70.47
CA ARG A 652 -4.32 47.68 -69.27
C ARG A 652 -5.46 47.87 -68.23
N LYS A 653 -5.03 47.56 -66.99
CA LYS A 653 -5.30 48.10 -65.63
C LYS A 653 -6.34 47.41 -64.72
N ASN A 654 -5.75 46.74 -63.71
CA ASN A 654 -6.11 46.58 -62.29
C ASN A 654 -7.37 45.73 -61.97
N ASN A 655 -7.33 44.66 -61.18
CA ASN A 655 -6.55 44.41 -59.95
C ASN A 655 -6.20 42.91 -59.74
N TYR A 656 -4.93 42.69 -59.38
CA TYR A 656 -4.35 41.65 -58.51
C TYR A 656 -4.55 40.14 -58.75
N GLN A 657 -3.44 39.47 -59.08
CA GLN A 657 -3.23 38.02 -58.94
C GLN A 657 -1.75 37.71 -58.55
N GLN A 658 -1.57 36.61 -57.79
CA GLN A 658 -0.41 35.69 -57.70
C GLN A 658 0.72 35.86 -56.66
N HIS A 659 1.01 34.73 -55.98
CA HIS A 659 2.26 34.35 -55.30
C HIS A 659 2.54 32.84 -55.50
N GLN A 660 3.83 32.51 -55.63
CA GLN A 660 4.54 31.22 -55.88
C GLN A 660 4.90 30.92 -57.36
N PRO A 661 6.06 30.30 -57.69
CA PRO A 661 7.05 29.57 -56.83
C PRO A 661 8.56 29.93 -57.06
N ASN A 662 9.46 29.44 -56.19
CA ASN A 662 10.93 29.50 -56.40
C ASN A 662 11.68 28.34 -55.71
N TYR A 663 11.87 27.20 -56.39
CA TYR A 663 12.50 25.96 -55.84
C TYR A 663 13.87 25.61 -56.46
N HIS A 664 14.35 26.35 -57.47
CA HIS A 664 15.58 26.00 -58.20
C HIS A 664 16.82 26.88 -57.94
N GLN A 665 16.72 27.93 -57.10
CA GLN A 665 17.88 28.73 -56.67
C GLN A 665 18.61 28.16 -55.44
N GLN A 666 17.91 27.46 -54.55
CA GLN A 666 18.50 26.90 -53.31
C GLN A 666 19.49 25.74 -53.57
N HIS A 667 19.26 24.93 -54.61
CA HIS A 667 20.12 23.78 -54.91
C HIS A 667 21.51 24.15 -55.43
N ARG A 668 21.70 25.35 -56.00
CA ARG A 668 23.02 25.78 -56.53
C ARG A 668 23.93 26.34 -55.43
N GLN A 669 23.36 26.95 -54.38
CA GLN A 669 24.13 27.52 -53.26
C GLN A 669 24.67 26.43 -52.31
N ASN A 670 23.93 25.32 -52.13
CA ASN A 670 24.34 24.21 -51.28
C ASN A 670 25.54 23.41 -51.84
N PHE A 671 25.76 23.42 -53.16
CA PHE A 671 26.88 22.68 -53.77
C PHE A 671 28.22 23.42 -53.63
N GLN A 672 28.21 24.76 -53.66
CA GLN A 672 29.43 25.57 -53.46
C GLN A 672 29.89 25.60 -52.00
N GLN A 673 28.97 25.60 -51.02
CA GLN A 673 29.32 25.54 -49.60
C GLN A 673 29.97 24.20 -49.20
N ASN A 674 29.48 23.08 -49.76
CA ASN A 674 30.02 21.74 -49.48
C ASN A 674 31.44 21.53 -50.03
N TYR A 675 31.83 22.22 -51.10
CA TYR A 675 33.19 22.09 -51.68
C TYR A 675 34.24 22.87 -50.85
N GLN A 676 33.87 24.01 -50.26
CA GLN A 676 34.77 24.77 -49.39
C GLN A 676 35.00 24.06 -48.04
N GLN A 677 33.96 23.44 -47.47
CA GLN A 677 34.04 22.75 -46.17
C GLN A 677 34.94 21.49 -46.21
N LYS A 678 35.04 20.82 -47.35
CA LYS A 678 35.95 19.67 -47.55
C LYS A 678 37.44 20.04 -47.53
N ASN A 679 37.80 21.25 -47.98
CA ASN A 679 39.20 21.69 -47.98
C ASN A 679 39.65 22.22 -46.60
N THR A 680 38.74 22.79 -45.81
CA THR A 680 39.01 23.23 -44.43
C THR A 680 39.27 22.04 -43.50
N ASN A 681 38.52 20.94 -43.67
CA ASN A 681 38.71 19.73 -42.86
C ASN A 681 40.05 19.01 -43.15
N LYS A 682 40.57 19.06 -44.38
CA LYS A 682 41.91 18.53 -44.70
C LYS A 682 43.04 19.33 -44.03
N LEU A 683 42.87 20.64 -43.84
CA LEU A 683 43.86 21.50 -43.19
C LEU A 683 43.87 21.29 -41.66
N ILE A 684 42.70 21.07 -41.06
CA ILE A 684 42.54 20.80 -39.61
C ILE A 684 43.15 19.46 -39.21
N ILE A 685 43.02 18.42 -40.04
CA ILE A 685 43.60 17.09 -39.77
C ILE A 685 45.14 17.15 -39.78
N LYS A 686 45.74 17.95 -40.67
CA LYS A 686 47.21 18.11 -40.74
C LYS A 686 47.76 18.83 -39.51
N ILE A 687 47.10 19.90 -39.06
CA ILE A 687 47.48 20.66 -37.84
C ILE A 687 47.33 19.79 -36.57
N THR A 688 46.32 18.92 -36.53
CA THR A 688 46.06 18.05 -35.37
C THR A 688 47.10 16.93 -35.24
N MET A 689 47.60 16.37 -36.35
CA MET A 689 48.65 15.35 -36.29
C MET A 689 50.01 15.93 -35.86
N ASP A 690 50.38 17.13 -36.32
CA ASP A 690 51.62 17.80 -35.89
C ASP A 690 51.59 18.17 -34.40
N HIS A 691 50.39 18.44 -33.84
CA HIS A 691 50.22 18.75 -32.42
C HIS A 691 50.26 17.50 -31.52
N MET A 692 49.89 16.32 -32.04
CA MET A 692 49.94 15.05 -31.30
C MET A 692 51.36 14.47 -31.21
N PHE A 693 52.20 14.60 -32.25
CA PHE A 693 53.58 14.10 -32.21
C PHE A 693 54.49 14.92 -31.26
N ASN A 694 54.27 16.23 -31.13
CA ASN A 694 55.03 17.08 -30.20
C ASN A 694 54.73 16.83 -28.71
N ASN A 695 53.54 16.28 -28.38
CA ASN A 695 53.18 15.97 -26.99
C ASN A 695 53.77 14.63 -26.50
N HIS A 696 54.09 13.71 -27.41
CA HIS A 696 54.69 12.42 -27.06
C HIS A 696 56.16 12.56 -26.61
N HIS A 697 56.90 13.54 -27.16
CA HIS A 697 58.27 13.86 -26.74
C HIS A 697 58.32 14.55 -25.36
N LYS A 698 57.30 15.35 -25.01
CA LYS A 698 57.21 16.01 -23.69
C LYS A 698 56.85 15.04 -22.56
N GLN A 699 56.11 13.97 -22.86
CA GLN A 699 55.76 12.95 -21.86
C GLN A 699 56.92 12.02 -21.49
N GLN A 700 57.87 11.76 -22.41
CA GLN A 700 59.06 10.94 -22.09
C GLN A 700 60.08 11.65 -21.19
N VAL A 701 60.18 12.99 -21.28
CA VAL A 701 61.06 13.80 -20.40
C VAL A 701 60.52 13.87 -18.96
N ILE A 702 59.19 13.84 -18.80
CA ILE A 702 58.53 13.85 -17.49
C ILE A 702 58.71 12.49 -16.78
N PHE A 703 58.68 11.37 -17.52
CA PHE A 703 58.89 10.04 -16.95
C PHE A 703 60.34 9.79 -16.50
N HIS A 704 61.32 10.38 -17.19
CA HIS A 704 62.74 10.28 -16.81
C HIS A 704 63.09 11.09 -15.56
N ASN A 705 62.43 12.23 -15.34
CA ASN A 705 62.61 13.04 -14.13
C ASN A 705 61.93 12.45 -12.88
N PHE A 706 60.82 11.72 -13.06
CA PHE A 706 60.11 11.06 -11.97
C PHE A 706 60.92 9.91 -11.35
N ASN A 707 61.66 9.14 -12.16
CA ASN A 707 62.51 8.04 -11.69
C ASN A 707 63.81 8.52 -11.01
N LYS A 708 64.27 9.75 -11.27
CA LYS A 708 65.41 10.37 -10.56
C LYS A 708 65.05 10.93 -9.18
N ILE A 709 63.76 11.18 -8.93
CA ILE A 709 63.24 11.69 -7.65
C ILE A 709 62.90 10.55 -6.68
N MET A 710 62.64 9.33 -7.19
CA MET A 710 62.37 8.13 -6.37
C MET A 710 63.63 7.35 -5.94
N ALA A 711 64.83 7.77 -6.37
CA ALA A 711 66.11 7.11 -6.09
C ALA A 711 67.11 7.98 -5.28
N LYS A 712 66.62 9.07 -4.68
CA LYS A 712 67.26 9.85 -3.61
C LYS A 712 66.36 9.78 -2.39
#